data_AF-A0A8T7DJF7-F1
#
_entry.id   AF-A0A8T7DJF7-F1
#
_cell.length_a   1.000
_cell.length_b   1.000
_cell.length_c   1.000
_cell.angle_alpha   90.00
_cell.angle_beta   90.00
_cell.angle_gamma   90.00
#
_symmetry.space_group_name_H-M   'P 1'
#
loop_
_entity.id
_entity.type
_entity.pdbx_description
1 polymer ?
#
loop_
_entity_poly.entity_id
_entity_poly.type
_entity_poly.pdbx_seq_one_letter_code
_entity_poly.pdbx_strand_id
1 'polypeptide(L)'
;MNNISELFPEENSKEYFLENLPGMLVSSQRNWNRISQDAWSESSFNRLYELITDITSKSAFHDLSALHDSSRAIQDYLGPFIDKNAIPSSTQITQINDFFDNLEATLQQAVEDYQRSLVPSKKLIYVISSKNEICSSICNKLDKSLYDTKHVSDINIGISLIKQTRPDLVILETDNIDELSTIHSTLIDSHDQYVALLLISHHDDTATRLLAMRSGVSRYFSPPHDAEQISQEIENLCKTEKAQPFKILIIEDDPTQAEFASSILTKAGMVTDVVTHPLQVMDAMRTFAPDIILMDIYMPDADGLELTTIIRDDLQYLATPIIFLSGETDQDKQINALLLGGDDFISKPIRPKHLIATIKNRIRRTRDLIHAIKLQVTNQTANITQLSPDDSNKIIESDYLSDTSAEAEDEPVTAAVVSEADLLCDKIRVALQSNLFKNFYQPILCVNGKSDNSYSLLLTLPDGERIVQWDSMVTATQGSGLHSQLNQRAVQSALDSINELKNEAKQGLIFLPQTINDIESESDADWIRDALRSHHTTGTSLILEYNLSELAPHIKKAKQYFSILKAMGISICLSEFPAKKAAFKLLQYLKVDYIKTARKLLETESDVINTYVNQAHRLKCKVIVANVSDPRYVNLHWTTLADFLQGDFISPASDDMNFNFSQAAM
;
A
#
# COMPACT_ATOMS: atom_id res chain seq x y z
N MET A 1 -22.69 -10.42 -10.12
CA MET A 1 -22.78 -10.61 -8.66
C MET A 1 -22.35 -12.04 -8.36
N ASN A 2 -21.08 -12.27 -8.07
CA ASN A 2 -20.60 -13.54 -7.53
C ASN A 2 -20.28 -13.31 -6.05
N ASN A 3 -20.80 -14.21 -5.22
CA ASN A 3 -20.87 -14.12 -3.78
C ASN A 3 -19.48 -14.20 -3.13
N ILE A 4 -19.15 -13.23 -2.27
CA ILE A 4 -17.92 -13.22 -1.45
C ILE A 4 -17.95 -14.34 -0.38
N SER A 5 -19.09 -15.01 -0.20
CA SER A 5 -19.27 -16.15 0.74
C SER A 5 -18.61 -17.46 0.29
N GLU A 6 -18.06 -17.55 -0.92
CA GLU A 6 -17.38 -18.78 -1.39
C GLU A 6 -15.87 -18.81 -1.09
N LEU A 7 -15.27 -17.70 -0.65
CA LEU A 7 -13.82 -17.62 -0.36
C LEU A 7 -13.45 -18.03 1.07
N PHE A 8 -14.43 -18.09 1.99
CA PHE A 8 -14.28 -18.63 3.34
C PHE A 8 -15.62 -19.27 3.74
N PRO A 9 -15.70 -20.60 3.92
CA PRO A 9 -16.91 -21.21 4.47
C PRO A 9 -17.22 -20.56 5.82
N GLU A 10 -18.46 -20.10 6.04
CA GLU A 10 -18.91 -19.56 7.34
C GLU A 10 -18.53 -20.49 8.52
N GLU A 11 -18.42 -21.79 8.23
CA GLU A 11 -18.05 -22.88 9.14
C GLU A 11 -16.68 -22.75 9.83
N ASN A 12 -15.77 -21.92 9.29
CA ASN A 12 -14.41 -21.72 9.84
C ASN A 12 -14.22 -20.41 10.61
N SER A 13 -15.29 -19.64 10.84
CA SER A 13 -15.21 -18.41 11.63
C SER A 13 -15.20 -18.69 13.14
N LYS A 14 -14.52 -17.83 13.92
CA LYS A 14 -14.49 -17.95 15.40
C LYS A 14 -15.89 -17.85 16.00
N GLU A 15 -16.74 -17.04 15.38
CA GLU A 15 -18.16 -16.89 15.73
C GLU A 15 -18.93 -18.19 15.52
N TYR A 16 -18.88 -18.77 14.32
CA TYR A 16 -19.51 -20.05 14.02
C TYR A 16 -18.99 -21.17 14.93
N PHE A 17 -17.69 -21.21 15.20
CA PHE A 17 -17.12 -22.19 16.12
C PHE A 17 -17.69 -22.04 17.53
N LEU A 18 -17.71 -20.83 18.10
CA LEU A 18 -18.22 -20.58 19.45
C LEU A 18 -19.75 -20.83 19.56
N GLU A 19 -20.51 -20.58 18.49
CA GLU A 19 -21.94 -20.91 18.44
C GLU A 19 -22.21 -22.42 18.40
N ASN A 20 -21.36 -23.19 17.71
CA ASN A 20 -21.53 -24.64 17.54
C ASN A 20 -20.82 -25.48 18.63
N LEU A 21 -19.84 -24.92 19.32
CA LEU A 21 -19.04 -25.57 20.35
C LEU A 21 -19.87 -26.17 21.51
N PRO A 22 -20.93 -25.52 22.04
CA PRO A 22 -21.82 -26.14 23.02
C PRO A 22 -22.45 -27.45 22.51
N GLY A 23 -22.84 -27.50 21.23
CA GLY A 23 -23.39 -28.70 20.60
C GLY A 23 -22.36 -29.83 20.47
N MET A 24 -21.10 -29.48 20.20
CA MET A 24 -19.98 -30.43 20.15
C MET A 24 -19.66 -31.01 21.53
N LEU A 25 -19.69 -30.19 22.58
CA LEU A 25 -19.49 -30.64 23.96
C LEU A 25 -20.60 -31.59 24.40
N VAL A 26 -21.87 -31.23 24.18
CA VAL A 26 -23.02 -32.09 24.50
C VAL A 26 -22.93 -33.43 23.76
N SER A 27 -22.49 -33.42 22.50
CA SER A 27 -22.29 -34.63 21.72
C SER A 27 -21.17 -35.52 22.29
N SER A 28 -20.09 -34.91 22.76
CA SER A 28 -18.95 -35.60 23.38
C SER A 28 -19.33 -36.19 24.74
N GLN A 29 -19.98 -35.42 25.61
CA GLN A 29 -20.48 -35.89 26.91
C GLN A 29 -21.53 -37.01 26.74
N ARG A 30 -22.44 -36.89 25.75
CA ARG A 30 -23.41 -37.95 25.46
C ARG A 30 -22.75 -39.24 24.99
N ASN A 31 -21.71 -39.13 24.16
CA ASN A 31 -20.94 -40.29 23.72
C ASN A 31 -20.18 -40.93 24.91
N TRP A 32 -19.52 -40.11 25.73
CA TRP A 32 -18.85 -40.57 26.95
C TRP A 32 -19.80 -41.27 27.93
N ASN A 33 -20.97 -40.69 28.23
CA ASN A 33 -21.98 -41.30 29.11
C ASN A 33 -22.46 -42.67 28.60
N ARG A 34 -22.52 -42.88 27.29
CA ARG A 34 -22.85 -44.19 26.70
C ARG A 34 -21.72 -45.20 26.87
N ILE A 35 -20.47 -44.75 26.65
CA ILE A 35 -19.27 -45.59 26.83
C ILE A 35 -19.13 -46.01 28.29
N SER A 36 -19.37 -45.10 29.25
CA SER A 36 -19.20 -45.34 30.68
C SER A 36 -20.30 -46.21 31.31
N GLN A 37 -21.47 -46.33 30.67
CA GLN A 37 -22.63 -47.03 31.24
C GLN A 37 -22.79 -48.47 30.74
N ASP A 38 -22.71 -48.76 29.42
CA ASP A 38 -23.08 -50.11 28.92
C ASP A 38 -22.47 -50.52 27.56
N ALA A 39 -21.55 -49.74 26.95
CA ALA A 39 -21.09 -50.02 25.58
C ALA A 39 -19.62 -49.68 25.29
N TRP A 40 -18.68 -50.29 26.03
CA TRP A 40 -17.26 -50.22 25.67
C TRP A 40 -17.03 -50.86 24.29
N SER A 41 -16.84 -50.02 23.28
CA SER A 41 -16.54 -50.42 21.91
C SER A 41 -15.54 -49.46 21.29
N GLU A 42 -14.57 -50.02 20.59
CA GLU A 42 -13.51 -49.27 19.90
C GLU A 42 -14.07 -48.19 18.97
N SER A 43 -15.18 -48.47 18.28
CA SER A 43 -15.86 -47.52 17.41
C SER A 43 -16.48 -46.33 18.15
N SER A 44 -17.07 -46.54 19.33
CA SER A 44 -17.64 -45.45 20.14
C SER A 44 -16.53 -44.57 20.71
N PHE A 45 -15.42 -45.18 21.13
CA PHE A 45 -14.26 -44.47 21.66
C PHE A 45 -13.55 -43.65 20.58
N ASN A 46 -13.29 -44.22 19.40
CA ASN A 46 -12.73 -43.48 18.27
C ASN A 46 -13.59 -42.29 17.90
N ARG A 47 -14.93 -42.45 17.95
CA ARG A 47 -15.85 -41.34 17.72
C ARG A 47 -15.76 -40.24 18.80
N LEU A 48 -15.57 -40.61 20.07
CA LEU A 48 -15.34 -39.65 21.13
C LEU A 48 -14.01 -38.91 20.93
N TYR A 49 -12.95 -39.66 20.59
CA TYR A 49 -11.62 -39.10 20.33
C TYR A 49 -11.65 -38.12 19.15
N GLU A 50 -12.34 -38.43 18.06
CA GLU A 50 -12.56 -37.51 16.92
C GLU A 50 -13.26 -36.21 17.34
N LEU A 51 -14.35 -36.31 18.11
CA LEU A 51 -15.10 -35.14 18.56
C LEU A 51 -14.24 -34.20 19.43
N ILE A 52 -13.46 -34.77 20.35
CA ILE A 52 -12.53 -34.00 21.16
C ILE A 52 -11.39 -33.43 20.29
N THR A 53 -10.91 -34.18 19.31
CA THR A 53 -9.87 -33.71 18.36
C THR A 53 -10.34 -32.50 17.57
N ASP A 54 -11.60 -32.48 17.13
CA ASP A 54 -12.16 -31.32 16.43
C ASP A 54 -12.22 -30.09 17.35
N ILE A 55 -12.60 -30.27 18.62
CA ILE A 55 -12.55 -29.19 19.62
C ILE A 55 -11.10 -28.72 19.84
N THR A 56 -10.14 -29.62 20.05
CA THR A 56 -8.74 -29.27 20.31
C THR A 56 -8.10 -28.51 19.16
N SER A 57 -8.35 -28.97 17.92
CA SER A 57 -7.80 -28.39 16.70
C SER A 57 -8.36 -27.01 16.42
N LYS A 58 -9.69 -26.84 16.52
CA LYS A 58 -10.36 -25.56 16.27
C LYS A 58 -10.12 -24.55 17.39
N SER A 59 -9.96 -25.01 18.64
CA SER A 59 -9.59 -24.15 19.76
C SER A 59 -8.19 -23.55 19.59
N ALA A 60 -7.24 -24.34 19.09
CA ALA A 60 -5.90 -23.86 18.72
C ALA A 60 -5.96 -22.86 17.57
N PHE A 61 -6.76 -23.14 16.54
CA PHE A 61 -6.95 -22.26 15.38
C PHE A 61 -7.53 -20.88 15.75
N HIS A 62 -8.31 -20.78 16.83
CA HIS A 62 -8.99 -19.54 17.26
C HIS A 62 -8.35 -18.86 18.49
N ASP A 63 -7.13 -19.22 18.88
CA ASP A 63 -6.41 -18.68 20.05
C ASP A 63 -7.19 -18.84 21.38
N LEU A 64 -7.87 -19.98 21.58
CA LEU A 64 -8.59 -20.31 22.81
C LEU A 64 -7.75 -21.28 23.66
N SER A 65 -6.64 -20.78 24.22
CA SER A 65 -5.63 -21.61 24.91
C SER A 65 -6.18 -22.46 26.05
N ALA A 66 -7.00 -21.90 26.94
CA ALA A 66 -7.59 -22.65 28.05
C ALA A 66 -8.49 -23.80 27.57
N LEU A 67 -9.22 -23.60 26.47
CA LEU A 67 -10.09 -24.60 25.86
C LEU A 67 -9.26 -25.67 25.11
N HIS A 68 -8.19 -25.25 24.44
CA HIS A 68 -7.21 -26.15 23.85
C HIS A 68 -6.56 -27.06 24.90
N ASP A 69 -6.03 -26.49 25.98
CA ASP A 69 -5.35 -27.24 27.05
C ASP A 69 -6.31 -28.22 27.73
N SER A 70 -7.55 -27.78 28.00
CA SER A 70 -8.57 -28.63 28.63
C SER A 70 -8.98 -29.81 27.73
N SER A 71 -9.21 -29.56 26.44
CA SER A 71 -9.54 -30.62 25.49
C SER A 71 -8.36 -31.56 25.22
N ARG A 72 -7.13 -31.03 25.20
CA ARG A 72 -5.91 -31.83 25.04
C ARG A 72 -5.66 -32.75 26.24
N ALA A 73 -5.92 -32.29 27.46
CA ALA A 73 -5.83 -33.11 28.65
C ALA A 73 -6.74 -34.34 28.58
N ILE A 74 -7.95 -34.19 28.02
CA ILE A 74 -8.86 -35.31 27.75
C ILE A 74 -8.24 -36.29 26.74
N GLN A 75 -7.70 -35.80 25.62
CA GLN A 75 -7.07 -36.66 24.60
C GLN A 75 -5.89 -37.47 25.17
N ASP A 76 -4.98 -36.80 25.88
CA ASP A 76 -3.77 -37.41 26.42
C ASP A 76 -4.13 -38.47 27.47
N TYR A 77 -5.18 -38.23 28.26
CA TYR A 77 -5.67 -39.20 29.24
C TYR A 77 -6.42 -40.38 28.60
N LEU A 78 -7.17 -40.13 27.53
CA LEU A 78 -7.94 -41.15 26.82
C LEU A 78 -7.07 -42.04 25.90
N GLY A 79 -5.99 -41.52 25.32
CA GLY A 79 -5.12 -42.21 24.36
C GLY A 79 -4.65 -43.62 24.79
N PRO A 80 -4.11 -43.80 26.00
CA PRO A 80 -3.65 -45.11 26.46
C PRO A 80 -4.74 -46.20 26.54
N PHE A 81 -6.01 -45.81 26.66
CA PHE A 81 -7.14 -46.75 26.67
C PHE A 81 -7.52 -47.21 25.26
N ILE A 82 -7.29 -46.38 24.24
CA ILE A 82 -7.42 -46.75 22.82
C ILE A 82 -6.37 -47.78 22.45
N ASP A 83 -5.10 -47.43 22.67
CA ASP A 83 -3.96 -48.23 22.21
C ASP A 83 -3.93 -49.64 22.81
N LYS A 84 -4.47 -49.79 24.02
CA LYS A 84 -4.48 -51.05 24.77
C LYS A 84 -5.85 -51.71 24.82
N ASN A 85 -6.86 -51.12 24.19
CA ASN A 85 -8.27 -51.52 24.29
C ASN A 85 -8.70 -51.82 25.74
N ALA A 86 -8.28 -50.96 26.67
CA ALA A 86 -8.39 -51.17 28.11
C ALA A 86 -9.62 -50.46 28.68
N ILE A 87 -10.37 -51.14 29.55
CA ILE A 87 -11.57 -50.58 30.19
C ILE A 87 -11.15 -49.77 31.44
N PRO A 88 -11.55 -48.50 31.59
CA PRO A 88 -11.23 -47.66 32.74
C PRO A 88 -11.87 -48.17 34.02
N SER A 89 -11.15 -48.06 35.14
CA SER A 89 -11.70 -48.29 36.48
C SER A 89 -12.69 -47.20 36.88
N SER A 90 -13.47 -47.46 37.94
CA SER A 90 -14.39 -46.46 38.50
C SER A 90 -13.71 -45.13 38.87
N THR A 91 -12.48 -45.18 39.39
CA THR A 91 -11.66 -44.00 39.68
C THR A 91 -11.22 -43.25 38.42
N GLN A 92 -10.89 -43.96 37.34
CA GLN A 92 -10.52 -43.35 36.06
C GLN A 92 -11.74 -42.75 35.36
N ILE A 93 -12.92 -43.36 35.49
CA ILE A 93 -14.18 -42.80 35.00
C ILE A 93 -14.49 -41.47 35.70
N THR A 94 -14.34 -41.41 37.04
CA THR A 94 -14.50 -40.15 37.78
C THR A 94 -13.53 -39.08 37.27
N GLN A 95 -12.26 -39.43 37.07
CA GLN A 95 -11.27 -38.49 36.57
C GLN A 95 -11.58 -37.97 35.15
N ILE A 96 -12.15 -38.82 34.29
CA ILE A 96 -12.60 -38.39 32.95
C ILE A 96 -13.80 -37.43 33.05
N ASN A 97 -14.73 -37.67 33.97
CA ASN A 97 -15.83 -36.74 34.23
C ASN A 97 -15.31 -35.37 34.69
N ASP A 98 -14.33 -35.34 35.61
CA ASP A 98 -13.71 -34.10 36.08
C ASP A 98 -13.07 -33.30 34.92
N PHE A 99 -12.47 -33.99 33.94
CA PHE A 99 -11.95 -33.33 32.74
C PHE A 99 -13.06 -32.74 31.86
N PHE A 100 -14.20 -33.43 31.70
CA PHE A 100 -15.35 -32.89 30.98
C PHE A 100 -15.97 -31.68 31.68
N ASP A 101 -16.03 -31.69 33.01
CA ASP A 101 -16.53 -30.56 33.80
C ASP A 101 -15.59 -29.34 33.64
N ASN A 102 -14.27 -29.55 33.61
CA ASN A 102 -13.30 -28.49 33.34
C ASN A 102 -13.39 -27.96 31.90
N LEU A 103 -13.66 -28.84 30.92
CA LEU A 103 -13.91 -28.42 29.54
C LEU A 103 -15.18 -27.57 29.41
N GLU A 104 -16.24 -27.92 30.14
CA GLU A 104 -17.47 -27.15 30.18
C GLU A 104 -17.27 -25.76 30.81
N ALA A 105 -16.55 -25.68 31.93
CA ALA A 105 -16.24 -24.42 32.59
C ALA A 105 -15.39 -23.49 31.71
N THR A 106 -14.37 -24.03 31.03
CA THR A 106 -13.52 -23.26 30.10
C THR A 106 -14.28 -22.80 28.86
N LEU A 107 -15.22 -23.60 28.35
CA LEU A 107 -16.13 -23.20 27.28
C LEU A 107 -17.02 -22.03 27.72
N GLN A 108 -17.67 -22.14 28.87
CA GLN A 108 -18.57 -21.09 29.36
C GLN A 108 -17.82 -19.76 29.53
N GLN A 109 -16.60 -19.81 30.06
CA GLN A 109 -15.73 -18.64 30.16
C GLN A 109 -15.39 -18.06 28.77
N ALA A 110 -15.07 -18.90 27.79
CA ALA A 110 -14.76 -18.45 26.43
C ALA A 110 -15.96 -17.78 25.73
N VAL A 111 -17.19 -18.29 25.94
CA VAL A 111 -18.42 -17.70 25.41
C VAL A 111 -18.72 -16.37 26.10
N GLU A 112 -18.58 -16.30 27.43
CA GLU A 112 -18.77 -15.06 28.18
C GLU A 112 -17.77 -13.98 27.77
N ASP A 113 -16.50 -14.35 27.58
CA ASP A 113 -15.46 -13.41 27.14
C ASP A 113 -15.71 -12.92 25.71
N TYR A 114 -16.18 -13.80 24.82
CA TYR A 114 -16.61 -13.41 23.48
C TYR A 114 -17.79 -12.43 23.52
N GLN A 115 -18.82 -12.72 24.32
CA GLN A 115 -19.99 -11.85 24.48
C GLN A 115 -19.63 -10.48 25.09
N ARG A 116 -18.76 -10.45 26.10
CA ARG A 116 -18.22 -9.19 26.63
C ARG A 116 -17.41 -8.43 25.59
N SER A 117 -16.75 -9.13 24.68
CA SER A 117 -15.98 -8.53 23.59
C SER A 117 -16.86 -7.88 22.51
N LEU A 118 -18.15 -8.28 22.41
CA LEU A 118 -19.14 -7.75 21.45
C LEU A 118 -19.75 -6.42 21.87
N VAL A 119 -19.67 -6.03 23.16
CA VAL A 119 -20.09 -4.70 23.61
C VAL A 119 -18.87 -3.77 23.50
N PRO A 120 -18.86 -2.78 22.59
CA PRO A 120 -17.73 -1.89 22.44
C PRO A 120 -17.57 -1.07 23.73
N SER A 121 -16.41 -1.18 24.40
CA SER A 121 -16.05 -0.21 25.42
C SER A 121 -15.93 1.17 24.76
N LYS A 122 -16.51 2.20 25.37
CA LYS A 122 -16.38 3.56 24.86
C LYS A 122 -14.90 3.90 24.64
N LYS A 123 -14.57 4.42 23.47
CA LYS A 123 -13.21 4.84 23.16
C LYS A 123 -12.90 6.15 23.88
N LEU A 124 -11.81 6.19 24.62
CA LEU A 124 -11.40 7.32 25.43
C LEU A 124 -10.65 8.33 24.56
N ILE A 125 -11.15 9.56 24.46
CA ILE A 125 -10.54 10.64 23.68
C ILE A 125 -10.16 11.78 24.61
N TYR A 126 -8.89 12.17 24.60
CA TYR A 126 -8.43 13.38 25.30
C TYR A 126 -8.36 14.55 24.34
N VAL A 127 -8.99 15.66 24.71
CA VAL A 127 -8.99 16.91 23.93
C VAL A 127 -8.26 17.97 24.74
N ILE A 128 -7.01 18.22 24.40
CA ILE A 128 -6.12 19.17 25.07
C ILE A 128 -6.18 20.47 24.27
N SER A 129 -6.92 21.47 24.77
CA SER A 129 -7.05 22.76 24.09
C SER A 129 -7.46 23.89 25.03
N SER A 130 -7.07 25.13 24.71
CA SER A 130 -7.19 26.28 25.63
C SER A 130 -8.62 26.88 25.74
N LYS A 131 -9.66 26.06 25.47
CA LYS A 131 -11.09 26.40 25.24
C LYS A 131 -11.33 27.17 23.94
N ASN A 132 -11.11 26.49 22.83
CA ASN A 132 -11.50 26.91 21.50
C ASN A 132 -12.93 26.43 21.14
N GLU A 133 -13.68 27.25 20.39
CA GLU A 133 -15.03 26.91 19.89
C GLU A 133 -14.99 25.64 19.01
N ILE A 134 -13.92 25.41 18.25
CA ILE A 134 -13.80 24.24 17.37
C ILE A 134 -13.75 22.92 18.16
N CYS A 135 -12.92 22.84 19.21
CA CYS A 135 -12.80 21.65 20.05
C CYS A 135 -14.09 21.36 20.80
N SER A 136 -14.79 22.40 21.23
CA SER A 136 -16.10 22.28 21.88
C SER A 136 -17.15 21.73 20.91
N SER A 137 -17.13 22.20 19.66
CA SER A 137 -17.99 21.71 18.57
C SER A 137 -17.74 20.24 18.25
N ILE A 138 -16.46 19.82 18.15
CA ILE A 138 -16.07 18.43 17.93
C ILE A 138 -16.58 17.53 19.06
N CYS A 139 -16.33 17.88 20.33
CA CYS A 139 -16.81 17.12 21.48
C CYS A 139 -18.34 16.95 21.52
N ASN A 140 -19.09 17.92 20.99
CA ASN A 140 -20.55 17.85 20.93
C ASN A 140 -21.06 16.96 19.79
N LYS A 141 -20.31 16.85 18.69
CA LYS A 141 -20.69 16.06 17.52
C LYS A 141 -20.38 14.57 17.67
N LEU A 142 -19.34 14.21 18.41
CA LEU A 142 -18.97 12.81 18.63
C LEU A 142 -20.06 12.05 19.41
N ASP A 143 -20.38 10.83 18.96
CA ASP A 143 -21.39 9.98 19.59
C ASP A 143 -20.98 9.56 21.01
N LYS A 144 -21.68 10.10 22.01
CA LYS A 144 -21.44 9.84 23.44
C LYS A 144 -21.69 8.40 23.85
N SER A 145 -22.36 7.59 23.02
CA SER A 145 -22.52 6.16 23.23
C SER A 145 -21.26 5.35 22.88
N LEU A 146 -20.45 5.87 21.94
CA LEU A 146 -19.23 5.23 21.42
C LEU A 146 -17.94 5.84 21.97
N TYR A 147 -17.95 7.12 22.37
CA TYR A 147 -16.77 7.86 22.79
C TYR A 147 -16.93 8.45 24.20
N ASP A 148 -15.87 8.36 25.01
CA ASP A 148 -15.71 9.11 26.26
C ASP A 148 -14.70 10.25 26.03
N THR A 149 -15.20 11.45 25.79
CA THR A 149 -14.37 12.63 25.49
C THR A 149 -14.06 13.41 26.77
N LYS A 150 -12.77 13.59 27.10
CA LYS A 150 -12.33 14.44 28.24
C LYS A 150 -11.59 15.68 27.72
N HIS A 151 -12.19 16.84 27.93
CA HIS A 151 -11.58 18.13 27.60
C HIS A 151 -10.65 18.59 28.73
N VAL A 152 -9.45 19.03 28.36
CA VAL A 152 -8.39 19.46 29.27
C VAL A 152 -7.81 20.77 28.76
N SER A 153 -7.86 21.81 29.60
CA SER A 153 -7.38 23.15 29.20
C SER A 153 -5.89 23.39 29.44
N ASP A 154 -5.20 22.46 30.11
CA ASP A 154 -3.79 22.58 30.47
C ASP A 154 -3.03 21.33 30.00
N ILE A 155 -1.96 21.54 29.23
CA ILE A 155 -1.16 20.47 28.66
C ILE A 155 -0.49 19.58 29.73
N ASN A 156 -0.07 20.13 30.86
CA ASN A 156 0.58 19.36 31.92
C ASN A 156 -0.41 18.41 32.60
N ILE A 157 -1.67 18.85 32.73
CA ILE A 157 -2.77 18.00 33.18
C ILE A 157 -3.02 16.89 32.15
N GLY A 158 -3.02 17.24 30.86
CA GLY A 158 -3.16 16.29 29.75
C GLY A 158 -2.08 15.20 29.79
N ILE A 159 -0.81 15.59 29.93
CA ILE A 159 0.33 14.67 30.08
C ILE A 159 0.16 13.76 31.29
N SER A 160 -0.29 14.30 32.42
CA SER A 160 -0.52 13.51 33.64
C SER A 160 -1.63 12.48 33.46
N LEU A 161 -2.71 12.84 32.75
CA LEU A 161 -3.81 11.93 32.43
C LEU A 161 -3.38 10.83 31.46
N ILE A 162 -2.62 11.17 30.40
CA ILE A 162 -2.07 10.20 29.44
C ILE A 162 -1.23 9.15 30.19
N LYS A 163 -0.42 9.55 31.17
CA LYS A 163 0.39 8.61 31.97
C LYS A 163 -0.45 7.69 32.86
N GLN A 164 -1.62 8.14 33.31
CA GLN A 164 -2.48 7.39 34.23
C GLN A 164 -3.43 6.44 33.51
N THR A 165 -3.97 6.85 32.37
CA THR A 165 -4.94 6.06 31.61
C THR A 165 -4.67 6.24 30.13
N ARG A 166 -4.58 5.12 29.42
CA ARG A 166 -4.36 5.11 27.98
C ARG A 166 -5.58 5.69 27.25
N PRO A 167 -5.42 6.76 26.44
CA PRO A 167 -6.45 7.18 25.50
C PRO A 167 -6.40 6.36 24.21
N ASP A 168 -7.52 6.22 23.52
CA ASP A 168 -7.61 5.69 22.16
C ASP A 168 -7.19 6.74 21.11
N LEU A 169 -7.41 8.02 21.42
CA LEU A 169 -7.03 9.17 20.59
C LEU A 169 -6.72 10.38 21.47
N VAL A 170 -5.72 11.17 21.07
CA VAL A 170 -5.46 12.50 21.63
C VAL A 170 -5.66 13.55 20.55
N ILE A 171 -6.43 14.58 20.85
CA ILE A 171 -6.59 15.79 20.06
C ILE A 171 -5.85 16.90 20.79
N LEU A 172 -4.87 17.49 20.13
CA LEU A 172 -4.11 18.62 20.65
C LEU A 172 -4.40 19.84 19.79
N GLU A 173 -4.77 20.94 20.43
CA GLU A 173 -4.73 22.27 19.82
C GLU A 173 -3.46 22.98 20.29
N THR A 174 -2.51 23.19 19.40
CA THR A 174 -1.33 24.02 19.69
C THR A 174 -0.61 24.40 18.39
N ASP A 175 0.05 25.55 18.43
CA ASP A 175 1.05 25.96 17.42
C ASP A 175 2.49 25.78 17.93
N ASN A 176 2.64 25.35 19.19
CA ASN A 176 3.92 25.18 19.83
C ASN A 176 4.47 23.77 19.60
N ILE A 177 5.56 23.67 18.85
CA ILE A 177 6.20 22.39 18.51
C ILE A 177 6.80 21.69 19.74
N ASP A 178 7.26 22.44 20.74
CA ASP A 178 7.83 21.85 21.95
C ASP A 178 6.75 21.05 22.73
N GLU A 179 5.52 21.52 22.71
CA GLU A 179 4.36 20.86 23.30
C GLU A 179 4.02 19.55 22.57
N LEU A 180 4.09 19.55 21.23
CA LEU A 180 3.88 18.36 20.40
C LEU A 180 4.89 17.25 20.70
N SER A 181 6.18 17.62 20.75
CA SER A 181 7.25 16.66 21.01
C SER A 181 7.09 16.00 22.39
N THR A 182 6.67 16.77 23.39
CA THR A 182 6.46 16.31 24.77
C THR A 182 5.26 15.37 24.91
N ILE A 183 4.14 15.67 24.23
CA ILE A 183 2.98 14.77 24.22
C ILE A 183 3.32 13.47 23.51
N HIS A 184 3.95 13.55 22.34
CA HIS A 184 4.27 12.36 21.57
C HIS A 184 5.26 11.44 22.31
N SER A 185 6.32 11.99 22.93
CA SER A 185 7.22 11.19 23.75
C SER A 185 6.49 10.54 24.92
N THR A 186 5.57 11.26 25.57
CA THR A 186 4.75 10.71 26.66
C THR A 186 3.87 9.56 26.18
N LEU A 187 3.27 9.66 24.99
CA LEU A 187 2.44 8.59 24.42
C LEU A 187 3.26 7.32 24.13
N ILE A 188 4.47 7.47 23.59
CA ILE A 188 5.38 6.36 23.32
C ILE A 188 5.89 5.72 24.62
N ASP A 189 6.32 6.54 25.59
CA ASP A 189 6.98 6.05 26.80
C ASP A 189 6.01 5.41 27.79
N SER A 190 4.72 5.80 27.75
CA SER A 190 3.74 5.36 28.74
C SER A 190 2.92 4.14 28.30
N HIS A 191 2.87 3.83 27.00
CA HIS A 191 1.97 2.81 26.45
C HIS A 191 2.63 1.97 25.35
N ASP A 192 2.56 0.64 25.47
CA ASP A 192 3.10 -0.29 24.47
C ASP A 192 2.30 -0.31 23.15
N GLN A 193 1.07 0.22 23.19
CA GLN A 193 0.18 0.30 22.04
C GLN A 193 0.10 1.73 21.52
N TYR A 194 0.13 1.86 20.20
CA TYR A 194 0.00 3.13 19.51
C TYR A 194 -1.29 3.86 19.92
N VAL A 195 -1.17 5.17 20.11
CA VAL A 195 -2.28 6.09 20.36
C VAL A 195 -2.20 7.16 19.28
N ALA A 196 -3.28 7.34 18.53
CA ALA A 196 -3.31 8.35 17.49
C ALA A 196 -3.28 9.76 18.11
N LEU A 197 -2.53 10.67 17.48
CA LEU A 197 -2.40 12.07 17.87
C LEU A 197 -2.86 12.96 16.72
N LEU A 198 -3.96 13.69 16.93
CA LEU A 198 -4.52 14.63 15.99
C LEU A 198 -4.15 16.05 16.42
N LEU A 199 -3.58 16.84 15.52
CA LEU A 199 -3.24 18.23 15.76
C LEU A 199 -4.21 19.17 15.03
N ILE A 200 -4.73 20.13 15.77
CA ILE A 200 -5.44 21.31 15.26
C ILE A 200 -4.51 22.51 15.47
N SER A 201 -4.06 23.13 14.39
CA SER A 201 -3.14 24.28 14.44
C SER A 201 -3.80 25.50 13.80
N HIS A 202 -3.46 26.71 14.27
CA HIS A 202 -3.92 27.96 13.67
C HIS A 202 -3.08 28.40 12.46
N HIS A 203 -2.08 27.61 12.06
CA HIS A 203 -1.22 27.87 10.91
C HIS A 203 -1.50 26.92 9.75
N ASP A 204 -1.49 27.46 8.52
CA ASP A 204 -1.56 26.70 7.26
C ASP A 204 -0.21 26.73 6.51
N ASP A 205 0.90 26.89 7.23
CA ASP A 205 2.23 26.88 6.64
C ASP A 205 2.85 25.47 6.65
N THR A 206 3.60 25.19 5.59
CA THR A 206 4.21 23.88 5.37
C THR A 206 5.27 23.55 6.44
N ALA A 207 5.94 24.55 7.02
CA ALA A 207 6.98 24.31 8.01
C ALA A 207 6.40 23.81 9.34
N THR A 208 5.35 24.45 9.84
CA THR A 208 4.60 24.03 11.03
C THR A 208 3.99 22.65 10.82
N ARG A 209 3.38 22.42 9.65
CA ARG A 209 2.82 21.11 9.28
C ARG A 209 3.89 20.02 9.25
N LEU A 210 5.06 20.30 8.66
CA LEU A 210 6.18 19.35 8.60
C LEU A 210 6.72 19.02 10.00
N LEU A 211 6.82 20.02 10.88
CA LEU A 211 7.29 19.87 12.25
C LEU A 211 6.30 19.05 13.09
N ALA A 212 5.00 19.27 12.91
CA ALA A 212 3.96 18.46 13.53
C ALA A 212 4.03 16.99 13.10
N MET A 213 4.14 16.71 11.79
CA MET A 213 4.22 15.34 11.29
C MET A 213 5.51 14.62 11.73
N ARG A 214 6.62 15.35 11.88
CA ARG A 214 7.89 14.83 12.45
C ARG A 214 7.76 14.46 13.92
N SER A 215 6.91 15.17 14.65
CA SER A 215 6.58 14.88 16.05
C SER A 215 5.56 13.76 16.21
N GLY A 216 5.29 12.96 15.16
CA GLY A 216 4.44 11.76 15.23
C GLY A 216 2.94 12.04 15.29
N VAL A 217 2.52 13.24 14.90
CA VAL A 217 1.10 13.56 14.66
C VAL A 217 0.56 12.63 13.56
N SER A 218 -0.54 11.96 13.86
CA SER A 218 -1.28 11.10 12.95
C SER A 218 -2.05 11.89 11.90
N ARG A 219 -2.65 13.02 12.31
CA ARG A 219 -3.40 13.90 11.40
C ARG A 219 -3.27 15.37 11.78
N TYR A 220 -3.03 16.22 10.79
CA TYR A 220 -2.89 17.67 10.92
C TYR A 220 -4.04 18.40 10.23
N PHE A 221 -4.72 19.28 10.96
CA PHE A 221 -5.77 20.15 10.44
C PHE A 221 -5.32 21.62 10.48
N SER A 222 -5.19 22.22 9.30
CA SER A 222 -4.99 23.65 9.13
C SER A 222 -6.34 24.41 9.13
N PRO A 223 -6.33 25.74 9.35
CA PRO A 223 -7.50 26.57 9.17
C PRO A 223 -7.86 26.72 7.68
N PRO A 224 -9.14 26.97 7.33
CA PRO A 224 -10.28 27.06 8.24
C PRO A 224 -10.71 25.68 8.75
N HIS A 225 -11.03 25.58 10.04
CA HIS A 225 -11.41 24.32 10.66
C HIS A 225 -12.89 24.01 10.47
N ASP A 226 -13.21 22.82 10.00
CA ASP A 226 -14.56 22.29 9.96
C ASP A 226 -14.73 21.17 10.99
N ALA A 227 -15.58 21.41 11.99
CA ALA A 227 -15.88 20.44 13.04
C ALA A 227 -16.53 19.16 12.49
N GLU A 228 -17.30 19.23 11.40
CA GLU A 228 -17.90 18.04 10.77
C GLU A 228 -16.81 17.15 10.18
N GLN A 229 -15.95 17.73 9.34
CA GLN A 229 -14.85 17.01 8.71
C GLN A 229 -13.90 16.39 9.75
N ILE A 230 -13.55 17.14 10.79
CA ILE A 230 -12.67 16.65 11.86
C ILE A 230 -13.35 15.51 12.65
N SER A 231 -14.64 15.63 12.96
CA SER A 231 -15.37 14.58 13.67
C SER A 231 -15.47 13.30 12.84
N GLN A 232 -15.70 13.41 11.53
CA GLN A 232 -15.72 12.26 10.63
C GLN A 232 -14.35 11.55 10.57
N GLU A 233 -13.25 12.32 10.54
CA GLU A 233 -11.91 11.74 10.56
C GLU A 233 -11.60 11.05 11.91
N ILE A 234 -12.02 11.64 13.03
CA ILE A 234 -11.91 11.02 14.36
C ILE A 234 -12.61 9.67 14.37
N GLU A 235 -13.84 9.62 13.86
CA GLU A 235 -14.58 8.36 13.76
C GLU A 235 -13.86 7.34 12.88
N ASN A 236 -13.27 7.77 11.76
CA ASN A 236 -12.53 6.87 10.86
C ASN A 236 -11.29 6.28 11.55
N LEU A 237 -10.50 7.12 12.21
CA LEU A 237 -9.33 6.70 13.00
C LEU A 237 -9.73 5.77 14.15
N CYS A 238 -10.93 5.94 14.68
CA CYS A 238 -11.48 5.09 15.72
C CYS A 238 -12.21 3.85 15.18
N LYS A 239 -12.55 3.75 13.89
CA LYS A 239 -13.27 2.59 13.30
C LYS A 239 -12.36 1.43 12.90
N THR A 240 -11.03 1.60 12.87
CA THR A 240 -10.12 0.47 12.69
C THR A 240 -10.32 -0.55 13.82
N GLU A 241 -10.79 -1.74 13.44
CA GLU A 241 -11.08 -2.90 14.29
C GLU A 241 -9.96 -3.19 15.29
N LYS A 242 -10.31 -3.84 16.41
CA LYS A 242 -9.36 -4.32 17.43
C LYS A 242 -8.11 -4.86 16.74
N ALA A 243 -6.95 -4.27 17.04
CA ALA A 243 -5.69 -4.58 16.37
C ALA A 243 -5.38 -6.08 16.51
N GLN A 244 -5.79 -6.88 15.52
CA GLN A 244 -5.35 -8.25 15.32
C GLN A 244 -3.81 -8.19 15.27
N PRO A 245 -3.11 -9.05 16.04
CA PRO A 245 -1.66 -9.08 16.02
C PRO A 245 -1.17 -9.36 14.59
N PHE A 246 -0.11 -8.69 14.19
CA PHE A 246 0.45 -8.84 12.85
C PHE A 246 0.92 -10.29 12.63
N LYS A 247 0.57 -10.87 11.48
CA LYS A 247 0.98 -12.21 11.06
C LYS A 247 2.19 -12.14 10.12
N ILE A 248 3.32 -12.71 10.52
CA ILE A 248 4.58 -12.68 9.76
C ILE A 248 4.92 -14.11 9.32
N LEU A 249 5.04 -14.35 8.02
CA LEU A 249 5.58 -15.60 7.51
C LEU A 249 7.09 -15.47 7.35
N ILE A 250 7.87 -16.35 7.99
CA ILE A 250 9.33 -16.37 7.92
C ILE A 250 9.76 -17.53 7.02
N ILE A 251 10.54 -17.25 5.98
CA ILE A 251 11.08 -18.23 5.05
C ILE A 251 12.60 -18.22 5.19
N GLU A 252 13.16 -19.26 5.81
CA GLU A 252 14.58 -19.35 6.19
C GLU A 252 14.97 -20.82 6.35
N ASP A 253 16.00 -21.27 5.62
CA ASP A 253 16.41 -22.68 5.60
C ASP A 253 17.19 -23.10 6.87
N ASP A 254 17.84 -22.14 7.56
CA ASP A 254 18.49 -22.37 8.85
C ASP A 254 17.48 -22.25 10.01
N PRO A 255 17.10 -23.35 10.69
CA PRO A 255 16.11 -23.33 11.77
C PRO A 255 16.52 -22.41 12.94
N THR A 256 17.83 -22.27 13.19
CA THR A 256 18.35 -21.44 14.28
C THR A 256 18.13 -19.96 13.99
N GLN A 257 18.33 -19.54 12.74
CA GLN A 257 18.10 -18.16 12.31
C GLN A 257 16.60 -17.85 12.26
N ALA A 258 15.80 -18.81 11.82
CA ALA A 258 14.34 -18.69 11.79
C ALA A 258 13.75 -18.54 13.20
N GLU A 259 14.17 -19.39 14.15
CA GLU A 259 13.78 -19.30 15.57
C GLU A 259 14.22 -17.98 16.21
N PHE A 260 15.41 -17.47 15.87
CA PHE A 260 15.89 -16.18 16.36
C PHE A 260 14.99 -15.03 15.90
N ALA A 261 14.67 -14.97 14.61
CA ALA A 261 13.77 -13.96 14.05
C ALA A 261 12.35 -14.08 14.64
N SER A 262 11.81 -15.30 14.72
CA SER A 262 10.51 -15.58 15.33
C SER A 262 10.46 -15.14 16.80
N SER A 263 11.49 -15.43 17.61
CA SER A 263 11.54 -15.04 19.02
C SER A 263 11.52 -13.52 19.22
N ILE A 264 12.16 -12.77 18.33
CA ILE A 264 12.15 -11.30 18.36
C ILE A 264 10.73 -10.77 18.12
N LEU A 265 10.05 -11.30 17.10
CA LEU A 265 8.75 -10.81 16.64
C LEU A 265 7.60 -11.23 17.56
N THR A 266 7.63 -12.46 18.07
CA THR A 266 6.67 -12.96 19.06
C THR A 266 6.73 -12.16 20.36
N LYS A 267 7.95 -11.83 20.85
CA LYS A 267 8.13 -10.92 22.01
C LYS A 267 7.60 -9.51 21.75
N ALA A 268 7.48 -9.09 20.49
CA ALA A 268 6.92 -7.81 20.09
C ALA A 268 5.39 -7.81 19.91
N GLY A 269 4.72 -8.93 20.27
CA GLY A 269 3.27 -9.09 20.19
C GLY A 269 2.75 -9.48 18.81
N MET A 270 3.59 -10.09 17.96
CA MET A 270 3.23 -10.54 16.62
C MET A 270 3.09 -12.07 16.56
N VAL A 271 2.32 -12.57 15.61
CA VAL A 271 2.19 -14.02 15.33
C VAL A 271 3.13 -14.37 14.19
N THR A 272 3.92 -15.42 14.33
CA THR A 272 4.87 -15.86 13.30
C THR A 272 4.63 -17.31 12.92
N ASP A 273 4.74 -17.61 11.63
CA ASP A 273 4.88 -18.98 11.13
C ASP A 273 6.21 -19.11 10.38
N VAL A 274 6.82 -20.30 10.42
CA VAL A 274 8.18 -20.55 9.91
C VAL A 274 8.16 -21.64 8.87
N VAL A 275 8.69 -21.34 7.69
CA VAL A 275 8.87 -22.26 6.57
C VAL A 275 10.36 -22.45 6.34
N THR A 276 10.86 -23.64 6.65
CA THR A 276 12.28 -23.99 6.43
C THR A 276 12.55 -24.64 5.07
N HIS A 277 11.50 -25.04 4.36
CA HIS A 277 11.60 -25.66 3.05
C HIS A 277 10.88 -24.79 2.01
N PRO A 278 11.62 -24.14 1.08
CA PRO A 278 11.08 -23.22 0.06
C PRO A 278 9.84 -23.72 -0.70
N LEU A 279 9.75 -25.03 -0.96
CA LEU A 279 8.65 -25.61 -1.73
C LEU A 279 7.31 -25.59 -1.00
N GLN A 280 7.29 -25.34 0.32
CA GLN A 280 6.06 -25.30 1.13
C GLN A 280 5.47 -23.87 1.25
N VAL A 281 6.13 -22.86 0.66
CA VAL A 281 5.77 -21.45 0.83
C VAL A 281 4.33 -21.16 0.39
N MET A 282 3.89 -21.67 -0.76
CA MET A 282 2.53 -21.40 -1.24
C MET A 282 1.43 -22.07 -0.38
N ASP A 283 1.72 -23.24 0.21
CA ASP A 283 0.80 -23.89 1.14
C ASP A 283 0.70 -23.10 2.45
N ALA A 284 1.85 -22.69 2.99
CA ALA A 284 1.90 -21.85 4.19
C ALA A 284 1.21 -20.49 3.96
N MET A 285 1.39 -19.85 2.81
CA MET A 285 0.70 -18.62 2.43
C MET A 285 -0.82 -18.77 2.43
N ARG A 286 -1.33 -19.90 1.93
CA ARG A 286 -2.78 -20.21 1.91
C ARG A 286 -3.35 -20.44 3.31
N THR A 287 -2.64 -21.20 4.14
CA THR A 287 -3.14 -21.57 5.48
C THR A 287 -2.95 -20.45 6.50
N PHE A 288 -1.80 -19.77 6.48
CA PHE A 288 -1.43 -18.78 7.49
C PHE A 288 -1.96 -17.37 7.16
N ALA A 289 -2.12 -17.05 5.88
CA ALA A 289 -2.56 -15.75 5.36
C ALA A 289 -1.79 -14.57 6.00
N PRO A 290 -0.48 -14.45 5.72
CA PRO A 290 0.38 -13.48 6.39
C PRO A 290 0.10 -12.02 5.98
N ASP A 291 0.30 -11.10 6.91
CA ASP A 291 0.33 -9.66 6.65
C ASP A 291 1.65 -9.22 5.98
N ILE A 292 2.73 -9.99 6.14
CA ILE A 292 4.05 -9.74 5.58
C ILE A 292 4.88 -11.03 5.51
N ILE A 293 5.78 -11.09 4.54
CA ILE A 293 6.75 -12.18 4.37
C ILE A 293 8.14 -11.66 4.73
N LEU A 294 8.89 -12.43 5.51
CA LEU A 294 10.30 -12.23 5.81
C LEU A 294 11.08 -13.39 5.19
N MET A 295 11.90 -13.14 4.18
CA MET A 295 12.47 -14.19 3.34
C MET A 295 13.98 -14.08 3.23
N ASP A 296 14.71 -15.16 3.51
CA ASP A 296 16.13 -15.22 3.12
C ASP A 296 16.26 -15.25 1.59
N ILE A 297 17.30 -14.58 1.09
CA ILE A 297 17.66 -14.59 -0.32
C ILE A 297 18.37 -15.90 -0.68
N TYR A 298 19.27 -16.38 0.17
CA TYR A 298 20.15 -17.51 -0.17
C TYR A 298 19.74 -18.77 0.56
N MET A 299 18.99 -19.65 -0.13
CA MET A 299 18.65 -20.98 0.38
C MET A 299 19.15 -22.08 -0.58
N PRO A 300 19.53 -23.27 -0.08
CA PRO A 300 20.13 -24.34 -0.90
C PRO A 300 19.25 -24.90 -2.03
N ASP A 301 17.92 -24.93 -1.83
CA ASP A 301 16.98 -25.60 -2.73
C ASP A 301 16.18 -24.66 -3.64
N ALA A 302 16.12 -23.37 -3.31
CA ALA A 302 15.47 -22.33 -4.13
C ALA A 302 16.01 -20.95 -3.79
N ASP A 303 16.13 -20.05 -4.77
CA ASP A 303 16.49 -18.66 -4.53
C ASP A 303 15.25 -17.89 -4.01
N GLY A 304 15.40 -17.08 -2.95
CA GLY A 304 14.33 -16.22 -2.44
C GLY A 304 13.77 -15.27 -3.52
N LEU A 305 14.55 -14.96 -4.55
CA LEU A 305 14.13 -14.19 -5.71
C LEU A 305 13.20 -14.96 -6.66
N GLU A 306 13.48 -16.25 -6.86
CA GLU A 306 12.62 -17.14 -7.64
C GLU A 306 11.28 -17.35 -6.94
N LEU A 307 11.30 -17.54 -5.62
CA LEU A 307 10.08 -17.61 -4.80
C LEU A 307 9.26 -16.31 -4.87
N THR A 308 9.91 -15.15 -4.86
CA THR A 308 9.23 -13.86 -5.01
C THR A 308 8.44 -13.79 -6.31
N THR A 309 9.05 -14.25 -7.41
CA THR A 309 8.39 -14.28 -8.73
C THR A 309 7.15 -15.17 -8.70
N ILE A 310 7.22 -16.33 -8.03
CA ILE A 310 6.09 -17.25 -7.87
C ILE A 310 4.98 -16.64 -7.01
N ILE A 311 5.33 -15.98 -5.89
CA ILE A 311 4.36 -15.32 -5.01
C ILE A 311 3.63 -14.18 -5.75
N ARG A 312 4.34 -13.42 -6.59
CA ARG A 312 3.78 -12.29 -7.34
C ARG A 312 2.93 -12.68 -8.55
N ASP A 313 3.05 -13.91 -9.05
CA ASP A 313 2.18 -14.45 -10.10
C ASP A 313 0.74 -14.66 -9.59
N ASP A 314 0.57 -14.84 -8.28
CA ASP A 314 -0.75 -14.97 -7.64
C ASP A 314 -1.31 -13.59 -7.23
N LEU A 315 -2.38 -13.17 -7.90
CA LEU A 315 -3.05 -11.89 -7.67
C LEU A 315 -3.53 -11.72 -6.22
N GLN A 316 -3.78 -12.81 -5.49
CA GLN A 316 -4.18 -12.75 -4.08
C GLN A 316 -3.10 -12.16 -3.18
N TYR A 317 -1.82 -12.32 -3.55
CA TYR A 317 -0.66 -11.91 -2.75
C TYR A 317 0.10 -10.74 -3.35
N LEU A 318 -0.43 -10.13 -4.42
CA LEU A 318 0.18 -9.00 -5.11
C LEU A 318 0.47 -7.81 -4.18
N ALA A 319 -0.37 -7.59 -3.17
CA ALA A 319 -0.21 -6.52 -2.19
C ALA A 319 0.51 -6.96 -0.90
N THR A 320 0.81 -8.25 -0.73
CA THR A 320 1.47 -8.76 0.48
C THR A 320 2.93 -8.32 0.49
N PRO A 321 3.40 -7.55 1.48
CA PRO A 321 4.77 -7.06 1.48
C PRO A 321 5.79 -8.19 1.69
N ILE A 322 6.93 -8.11 1.01
CA ILE A 322 8.05 -9.06 1.10
C ILE A 322 9.31 -8.30 1.55
N ILE A 323 9.85 -8.67 2.71
CA ILE A 323 11.13 -8.15 3.23
C ILE A 323 12.19 -9.23 3.09
N PHE A 324 13.27 -8.91 2.39
CA PHE A 324 14.41 -9.82 2.28
C PHE A 324 15.34 -9.73 3.50
N LEU A 325 15.73 -10.87 4.04
CA LEU A 325 16.88 -10.99 4.95
C LEU A 325 18.10 -11.33 4.13
N SER A 326 19.20 -10.60 4.30
CA SER A 326 20.40 -10.86 3.50
C SER A 326 21.69 -10.65 4.28
N GLY A 327 22.59 -11.64 4.20
CA GLY A 327 23.99 -11.47 4.58
C GLY A 327 24.87 -10.85 3.47
N GLU A 328 24.31 -10.62 2.28
CA GLU A 328 25.03 -10.04 1.15
C GLU A 328 25.32 -8.57 1.42
N THR A 329 26.57 -8.17 1.16
CA THR A 329 27.05 -6.79 1.32
C THR A 329 27.16 -6.07 -0.02
N ASP A 330 27.06 -6.82 -1.12
CA ASP A 330 26.98 -6.29 -2.48
C ASP A 330 25.61 -5.67 -2.76
N GLN A 331 25.60 -4.33 -2.81
CA GLN A 331 24.41 -3.53 -3.08
C GLN A 331 23.76 -3.84 -4.43
N ASP A 332 24.50 -4.31 -5.44
CA ASP A 332 23.94 -4.58 -6.77
C ASP A 332 23.05 -5.83 -6.78
N LYS A 333 23.37 -6.82 -5.94
CA LYS A 333 22.52 -8.01 -5.74
C LYS A 333 21.29 -7.70 -4.89
N GLN A 334 21.43 -6.84 -3.87
CA GLN A 334 20.29 -6.35 -3.07
C GLN A 334 19.32 -5.51 -3.93
N ILE A 335 19.82 -4.73 -4.88
CA ILE A 335 19.00 -3.95 -5.82
C ILE A 335 18.22 -4.88 -6.78
N ASN A 336 18.86 -5.93 -7.31
CA ASN A 336 18.18 -6.91 -8.16
C ASN A 336 17.05 -7.64 -7.41
N ALA A 337 17.23 -7.86 -6.11
CA ALA A 337 16.20 -8.45 -5.26
C ALA A 337 14.93 -7.59 -5.17
N LEU A 338 15.09 -6.28 -4.94
CA LEU A 338 13.97 -5.33 -4.86
C LEU A 338 13.24 -5.17 -6.21
N LEU A 339 13.98 -5.20 -7.33
CA LEU A 339 13.40 -5.08 -8.69
C LEU A 339 12.52 -6.27 -9.10
N LEU A 340 12.66 -7.42 -8.44
CA LEU A 340 11.87 -8.63 -8.69
C LEU A 340 10.58 -8.70 -7.84
N GLY A 341 10.25 -7.64 -7.11
CA GLY A 341 9.00 -7.53 -6.35
C GLY A 341 9.16 -7.60 -4.83
N GLY A 342 10.36 -7.39 -4.29
CA GLY A 342 10.57 -7.15 -2.85
C GLY A 342 10.26 -5.72 -2.43
N ASP A 343 9.72 -5.56 -1.24
CA ASP A 343 9.31 -4.25 -0.68
C ASP A 343 10.37 -3.61 0.20
N ASP A 344 11.26 -4.42 0.79
CA ASP A 344 12.35 -3.95 1.66
C ASP A 344 13.46 -5.00 1.80
N PHE A 345 14.58 -4.61 2.42
CA PHE A 345 15.63 -5.54 2.84
C PHE A 345 16.19 -5.21 4.22
N ILE A 346 16.58 -6.24 4.97
CA ILE A 346 17.25 -6.13 6.26
C ILE A 346 18.55 -6.92 6.19
N SER A 347 19.67 -6.22 6.43
CA SER A 347 20.98 -6.84 6.49
C SER A 347 21.14 -7.69 7.75
N LYS A 348 21.63 -8.92 7.60
CA LYS A 348 22.12 -9.76 8.70
C LYS A 348 23.47 -9.18 9.18
N PRO A 349 23.76 -9.11 10.50
CA PRO A 349 22.97 -9.65 11.60
C PRO A 349 21.74 -8.80 11.94
N ILE A 350 20.62 -9.49 12.17
CA ILE A 350 19.32 -8.89 12.47
C ILE A 350 19.41 -8.10 13.79
N ARG A 351 19.07 -6.80 13.71
CA ARG A 351 18.94 -5.93 14.90
C ARG A 351 17.47 -5.91 15.35
N PRO A 352 17.12 -6.38 16.55
CA PRO A 352 15.73 -6.56 16.97
C PRO A 352 14.84 -5.31 16.83
N LYS A 353 15.33 -4.15 17.29
CA LYS A 353 14.60 -2.88 17.18
C LYS A 353 14.33 -2.47 15.73
N HIS A 354 15.29 -2.70 14.84
CA HIS A 354 15.15 -2.37 13.42
C HIS A 354 14.13 -3.28 12.76
N LEU A 355 14.23 -4.60 12.97
CA LEU A 355 13.30 -5.60 12.42
C LEU A 355 11.85 -5.29 12.80
N ILE A 356 11.59 -5.05 14.09
CA ILE A 356 10.24 -4.74 14.60
C ILE A 356 9.70 -3.46 13.95
N ALA A 357 10.52 -2.41 13.87
CA ALA A 357 10.11 -1.13 13.30
C ALA A 357 9.78 -1.24 11.80
N THR A 358 10.62 -1.92 11.03
CA THR A 358 10.43 -2.11 9.58
C THR A 358 9.13 -2.87 9.30
N ILE A 359 8.90 -3.99 10.01
CA ILE A 359 7.68 -4.79 9.85
C ILE A 359 6.43 -4.00 10.22
N LYS A 360 6.40 -3.35 11.39
CA LYS A 360 5.23 -2.54 11.82
C LYS A 360 4.91 -1.43 10.82
N ASN A 361 5.92 -0.79 10.25
CA ASN A 361 5.74 0.29 9.29
C ASN A 361 5.24 -0.20 7.93
N ARG A 362 5.76 -1.34 7.43
CA ARG A 362 5.33 -1.91 6.14
C ARG A 362 3.89 -2.39 6.19
N ILE A 363 3.52 -3.15 7.23
CA ILE A 363 2.13 -3.63 7.37
C ILE A 363 1.16 -2.46 7.51
N ARG A 364 1.50 -1.43 8.31
CA ARG A 364 0.64 -0.25 8.45
C ARG A 364 0.40 0.45 7.12
N ARG A 365 1.45 0.67 6.32
CA ARG A 365 1.33 1.25 4.98
C ARG A 365 0.47 0.44 4.03
N THR A 366 0.66 -0.87 4.00
CA THR A 366 -0.15 -1.75 3.15
C THR A 366 -1.61 -1.72 3.58
N ARG A 367 -1.91 -1.72 4.89
CA ARG A 367 -3.28 -1.59 5.42
C ARG A 367 -3.89 -0.24 5.08
N ASP A 368 -3.15 0.86 5.25
CA ASP A 368 -3.59 2.21 4.90
C ASP A 368 -3.90 2.33 3.39
N LEU A 369 -3.06 1.74 2.53
CA LEU A 369 -3.26 1.70 1.07
C LEU A 369 -4.48 0.87 0.68
N ILE A 370 -4.60 -0.36 1.21
CA ILE A 370 -5.76 -1.23 0.96
C ILE A 370 -7.04 -0.57 1.48
N HIS A 371 -6.97 0.11 2.63
CA HIS A 371 -8.11 0.82 3.20
C HIS A 371 -8.50 2.03 2.34
N ALA A 372 -7.54 2.83 1.87
CA ALA A 372 -7.78 3.93 0.95
C ALA A 372 -8.44 3.44 -0.36
N ILE A 373 -7.95 2.34 -0.93
CA ILE A 373 -8.54 1.71 -2.12
C ILE A 373 -9.96 1.22 -1.84
N LYS A 374 -10.19 0.54 -0.70
CA LYS A 374 -11.53 0.08 -0.30
C LYS A 374 -12.51 1.24 -0.09
N LEU A 375 -12.08 2.34 0.51
CA LEU A 375 -12.91 3.54 0.69
C LEU A 375 -13.26 4.18 -0.66
N GLN A 376 -12.32 4.20 -1.60
CA GLN A 376 -12.55 4.73 -2.95
C GLN A 376 -13.57 3.88 -3.72
N VAL A 377 -13.48 2.56 -3.60
CA VAL A 377 -14.46 1.62 -4.19
C VAL A 377 -15.83 1.71 -3.50
N THR A 378 -15.87 1.83 -2.17
CA THR A 378 -17.13 1.91 -1.39
C THR A 378 -17.87 3.22 -1.64
N ASN A 379 -17.16 4.34 -1.74
CA ASN A 379 -17.74 5.65 -2.06
C ASN A 379 -18.30 5.71 -3.50
N GLN A 380 -17.72 4.95 -4.44
CA GLN A 380 -18.29 4.76 -5.77
C GLN A 380 -19.57 3.91 -5.74
N THR A 381 -19.63 2.87 -4.89
CA THR A 381 -20.83 2.03 -4.77
C THR A 381 -22.00 2.74 -4.07
N ALA A 382 -21.72 3.62 -3.11
CA ALA A 382 -22.73 4.44 -2.44
C ALA A 382 -23.38 5.50 -3.36
N ASN A 383 -22.61 6.04 -4.33
CA ASN A 383 -23.14 6.96 -5.35
C ASN A 383 -24.03 6.29 -6.40
N ILE A 384 -23.94 4.96 -6.57
CA ILE A 384 -24.80 4.20 -7.49
C ILE A 384 -26.19 3.97 -6.88
N THR A 385 -26.32 3.90 -5.55
CA THR A 385 -27.60 3.61 -4.86
C THR A 385 -28.52 4.83 -4.71
N GLN A 386 -28.09 6.04 -5.09
CA GLN A 386 -28.91 7.27 -5.04
C GLN A 386 -29.46 7.73 -6.40
N LEU A 387 -29.27 6.96 -7.48
CA LEU A 387 -29.97 7.21 -8.74
C LEU A 387 -31.36 6.53 -8.71
N SER A 388 -32.40 7.34 -8.97
CA SER A 388 -33.79 6.92 -9.05
C SER A 388 -33.97 5.80 -10.09
N PRO A 389 -34.88 4.81 -9.89
CA PRO A 389 -35.14 3.72 -10.85
C PRO A 389 -35.61 4.15 -12.26
N ASP A 390 -35.84 5.44 -12.50
CA ASP A 390 -36.49 5.96 -13.71
C ASP A 390 -35.54 6.33 -14.87
N ASP A 391 -34.23 6.43 -14.66
CA ASP A 391 -33.28 6.87 -15.71
C ASP A 391 -32.64 5.73 -16.52
N SER A 392 -32.83 4.47 -16.11
CA SER A 392 -32.22 3.29 -16.76
C SER A 392 -32.85 2.93 -18.12
N ASN A 393 -34.00 3.51 -18.48
CA ASN A 393 -34.79 3.09 -19.64
C ASN A 393 -34.80 4.10 -20.82
N LYS A 394 -33.84 5.03 -20.90
CA LYS A 394 -33.83 6.05 -21.97
C LYS A 394 -32.62 6.11 -22.89
N ILE A 395 -31.66 5.19 -22.80
CA ILE A 395 -30.46 5.21 -23.67
C ILE A 395 -30.38 4.01 -24.64
N ILE A 396 -31.31 3.06 -24.57
CA ILE A 396 -31.39 1.96 -25.54
C ILE A 396 -32.69 2.10 -26.35
N GLU A 397 -32.69 3.01 -27.33
CA GLU A 397 -33.52 2.95 -28.56
C GLU A 397 -33.42 4.30 -29.30
N SER A 398 -32.43 4.43 -30.17
CA SER A 398 -32.55 5.11 -31.48
C SER A 398 -31.14 5.28 -32.06
N ASP A 399 -30.74 4.31 -32.87
CA ASP A 399 -30.33 4.54 -34.25
C ASP A 399 -29.64 3.27 -34.75
N TYR A 400 -29.81 3.00 -36.04
CA TYR A 400 -29.43 1.79 -36.77
C TYR A 400 -30.47 0.66 -36.74
N LEU A 401 -31.44 0.77 -37.65
CA LEU A 401 -31.73 -0.28 -38.63
C LEU A 401 -32.59 0.29 -39.78
N SER A 402 -31.96 0.47 -40.95
CA SER A 402 -32.46 -0.01 -42.25
C SER A 402 -31.58 0.55 -43.36
N ASP A 403 -30.79 -0.31 -44.00
CA ASP A 403 -31.09 -0.62 -45.40
C ASP A 403 -30.32 -1.83 -45.94
N THR A 404 -31.03 -2.56 -46.80
CA THR A 404 -30.62 -3.63 -47.73
C THR A 404 -30.40 -5.06 -47.21
N SER A 405 -31.36 -5.87 -47.63
CA SER A 405 -31.41 -7.33 -47.72
C SER A 405 -30.43 -7.92 -48.74
N ALA A 406 -29.76 -9.02 -48.38
CA ALA A 406 -29.45 -10.12 -49.29
C ALA A 406 -29.25 -11.41 -48.49
N GLU A 407 -29.87 -12.48 -48.97
CA GLU A 407 -29.91 -13.83 -48.41
C GLU A 407 -28.56 -14.57 -48.50
N ALA A 408 -28.36 -15.50 -47.56
CA ALA A 408 -27.87 -16.87 -47.78
C ALA A 408 -26.64 -17.32 -46.95
N GLU A 409 -26.89 -18.42 -46.23
CA GLU A 409 -26.04 -19.58 -45.93
C GLU A 409 -25.14 -19.60 -44.68
N ASP A 410 -25.45 -20.60 -43.85
CA ASP A 410 -24.75 -21.10 -42.68
C ASP A 410 -23.28 -21.46 -42.98
N GLU A 411 -22.34 -20.81 -42.29
CA GLU A 411 -21.13 -21.46 -41.79
C GLU A 411 -20.80 -20.91 -40.37
N PRO A 412 -20.37 -21.76 -39.42
CA PRO A 412 -19.98 -21.28 -38.11
C PRO A 412 -18.59 -20.63 -38.21
N VAL A 413 -18.55 -19.29 -38.25
CA VAL A 413 -17.29 -18.54 -38.14
C VAL A 413 -16.80 -18.65 -36.69
N THR A 414 -15.67 -19.32 -36.51
CA THR A 414 -14.90 -19.33 -35.27
C THR A 414 -14.57 -17.90 -34.84
N ALA A 415 -15.17 -17.42 -33.75
CA ALA A 415 -14.83 -16.14 -33.14
C ALA A 415 -13.38 -16.20 -32.62
N ALA A 416 -12.48 -15.49 -33.29
CA ALA A 416 -11.14 -15.25 -32.80
C ALA A 416 -11.22 -14.48 -31.47
N VAL A 417 -10.50 -14.96 -30.46
CA VAL A 417 -10.33 -14.25 -29.18
C VAL A 417 -9.55 -12.97 -29.47
N VAL A 418 -10.24 -11.83 -29.53
CA VAL A 418 -9.60 -10.51 -29.65
C VAL A 418 -8.88 -10.23 -28.34
N SER A 419 -7.58 -9.93 -28.41
CA SER A 419 -6.80 -9.65 -27.20
C SER A 419 -7.19 -8.29 -26.59
N GLU A 420 -7.06 -8.12 -25.28
CA GLU A 420 -7.29 -6.82 -24.62
C GLU A 420 -6.41 -5.70 -25.21
N ALA A 421 -5.20 -6.04 -25.68
CA ALA A 421 -4.30 -5.12 -26.33
C ALA A 421 -4.84 -4.60 -27.67
N ASP A 422 -5.48 -5.47 -28.47
CA ASP A 422 -6.08 -5.10 -29.75
C ASP A 422 -7.27 -4.15 -29.54
N LEU A 423 -8.11 -4.43 -28.55
CA LEU A 423 -9.24 -3.57 -28.19
C LEU A 423 -8.77 -2.19 -27.71
N LEU A 424 -7.69 -2.12 -26.92
CA LEU A 424 -7.12 -0.84 -26.50
C LEU A 424 -6.48 -0.10 -27.68
N CYS A 425 -5.82 -0.80 -28.61
CA CYS A 425 -5.32 -0.23 -29.85
C CYS A 425 -6.42 0.45 -30.68
N ASP A 426 -7.59 -0.18 -30.78
CA ASP A 426 -8.75 0.38 -31.48
C ASP A 426 -9.28 1.63 -30.78
N LYS A 427 -9.37 1.62 -29.44
CA LYS A 427 -9.76 2.80 -28.65
C LYS A 427 -8.78 3.95 -28.86
N ILE A 428 -7.47 3.69 -28.86
CA ILE A 428 -6.44 4.70 -29.12
C ILE A 428 -6.60 5.29 -30.52
N ARG A 429 -6.89 4.46 -31.53
CA ARG A 429 -7.14 4.92 -32.91
C ARG A 429 -8.33 5.88 -32.97
N VAL A 430 -9.44 5.55 -32.31
CA VAL A 430 -10.62 6.43 -32.22
C VAL A 430 -10.27 7.71 -31.47
N ALA A 431 -9.57 7.62 -30.35
CA ALA A 431 -9.19 8.77 -29.53
C ALA A 431 -8.29 9.77 -30.28
N LEU A 432 -7.39 9.28 -31.14
CA LEU A 432 -6.55 10.10 -32.02
C LEU A 432 -7.38 10.90 -33.03
N GLN A 433 -8.52 10.37 -33.48
CA GLN A 433 -9.41 11.04 -34.44
C GLN A 433 -10.41 11.99 -33.77
N SER A 434 -10.84 11.68 -32.54
CA SER A 434 -11.92 12.39 -31.85
C SER A 434 -11.46 13.25 -30.66
N ASN A 435 -10.14 13.42 -30.47
CA ASN A 435 -9.52 14.21 -29.41
C ASN A 435 -10.03 13.86 -28.00
N LEU A 436 -10.06 12.56 -27.68
CA LEU A 436 -10.60 12.05 -26.41
C LEU A 436 -9.56 11.96 -25.28
N PHE A 437 -8.30 12.32 -25.54
CA PHE A 437 -7.24 12.29 -24.54
C PHE A 437 -7.41 13.39 -23.49
N LYS A 438 -7.00 13.11 -22.26
CA LYS A 438 -6.93 14.09 -21.17
C LYS A 438 -5.49 14.28 -20.70
N ASN A 439 -5.12 15.54 -20.49
CA ASN A 439 -3.84 15.92 -19.93
C ASN A 439 -3.96 16.02 -18.41
N PHE A 440 -2.97 15.48 -17.71
CA PHE A 440 -2.74 15.74 -16.29
C PHE A 440 -1.34 16.34 -16.10
N TYR A 441 -1.19 17.20 -15.11
CA TYR A 441 0.01 17.99 -14.86
C TYR A 441 0.46 17.76 -13.42
N GLN A 442 1.68 17.25 -13.25
CA GLN A 442 2.30 17.15 -11.94
C GLN A 442 3.36 18.24 -11.75
N PRO A 443 3.24 19.12 -10.75
CA PRO A 443 4.21 20.19 -10.50
C PRO A 443 5.62 19.68 -10.19
N ILE A 444 6.62 20.40 -10.70
CA ILE A 444 8.05 20.21 -10.42
C ILE A 444 8.57 21.50 -9.78
N LEU A 445 8.84 21.44 -8.47
CA LEU A 445 9.18 22.61 -7.67
C LEU A 445 10.68 22.92 -7.75
N CYS A 446 11.06 24.17 -8.01
CA CYS A 446 12.44 24.62 -7.95
C CYS A 446 12.86 24.90 -6.50
N VAL A 447 13.97 24.30 -6.06
CA VAL A 447 14.46 24.41 -4.67
C VAL A 447 15.01 25.81 -4.36
N ASN A 448 15.58 26.49 -5.34
CA ASN A 448 16.28 27.77 -5.16
C ASN A 448 15.36 29.00 -5.19
N GLY A 449 14.05 28.84 -4.97
CA GLY A 449 13.10 29.95 -4.82
C GLY A 449 12.74 30.71 -6.10
N LYS A 450 13.14 30.23 -7.29
CA LYS A 450 12.63 30.77 -8.56
C LYS A 450 11.29 30.13 -8.87
N SER A 451 10.25 30.94 -9.08
CA SER A 451 8.92 30.46 -9.50
C SER A 451 8.95 30.06 -10.97
N ASP A 452 9.58 28.93 -11.28
CA ASP A 452 9.52 28.33 -12.60
C ASP A 452 8.30 27.40 -12.64
N ASN A 453 7.28 27.74 -13.45
CA ASN A 453 6.03 26.99 -13.55
C ASN A 453 6.26 25.68 -14.31
N SER A 454 6.93 24.72 -13.67
CA SER A 454 7.40 23.50 -14.30
C SER A 454 6.48 22.34 -13.99
N TYR A 455 6.11 21.57 -15.01
CA TYR A 455 5.17 20.45 -14.88
C TYR A 455 5.66 19.22 -15.63
N SER A 456 5.36 18.05 -15.10
CA SER A 456 5.36 16.78 -15.84
C SER A 456 3.97 16.58 -16.45
N LEU A 457 3.90 16.51 -17.77
CA LEU A 457 2.66 16.24 -18.50
C LEU A 457 2.44 14.73 -18.60
N LEU A 458 1.26 14.28 -18.20
CA LEU A 458 0.78 12.91 -18.28
C LEU A 458 -0.41 12.86 -19.24
N LEU A 459 -0.23 12.25 -20.41
CA LEU A 459 -1.32 12.01 -21.35
C LEU A 459 -2.07 10.74 -20.94
N THR A 460 -3.39 10.83 -20.82
CA THR A 460 -4.25 9.73 -20.41
C THR A 460 -5.42 9.55 -21.37
N LEU A 461 -5.99 8.34 -21.40
CA LEU A 461 -7.19 8.04 -22.17
C LEU A 461 -8.32 7.57 -21.22
N PRO A 462 -9.44 8.31 -21.13
CA PRO A 462 -10.63 7.84 -20.43
C PRO A 462 -11.22 6.59 -21.10
N ASP A 463 -11.53 5.58 -20.31
CA ASP A 463 -12.19 4.34 -20.75
C ASP A 463 -13.29 3.95 -19.75
N GLY A 464 -14.50 4.49 -19.97
CA GLY A 464 -15.58 4.43 -19.00
C GLY A 464 -15.18 5.10 -17.68
N GLU A 465 -15.20 4.35 -16.58
CA GLU A 465 -14.75 4.82 -15.25
C GLU A 465 -13.24 4.66 -15.02
N ARG A 466 -12.51 4.01 -15.94
CA ARG A 466 -11.06 3.80 -15.85
C ARG A 466 -10.31 4.91 -16.58
N ILE A 467 -9.09 5.19 -16.13
CA ILE A 467 -8.14 6.06 -16.82
C ILE A 467 -6.96 5.20 -17.27
N VAL A 468 -6.78 5.07 -18.58
CA VAL A 468 -5.65 4.36 -19.16
C VAL A 468 -4.43 5.28 -19.15
N GLN A 469 -3.35 4.80 -18.54
CA GLN A 469 -2.09 5.53 -18.36
C GLN A 469 -1.18 5.41 -19.59
N TRP A 470 -0.20 6.30 -19.68
CA TRP A 470 0.78 6.37 -20.77
C TRP A 470 1.43 5.00 -21.07
N ASP A 471 1.97 4.31 -20.07
CA ASP A 471 2.70 3.05 -20.26
C ASP A 471 1.81 1.93 -20.83
N SER A 472 0.54 1.89 -20.41
CA SER A 472 -0.43 0.94 -20.95
C SER A 472 -0.76 1.24 -22.42
N MET A 473 -0.90 2.52 -22.79
CA MET A 473 -1.13 2.93 -24.19
C MET A 473 0.09 2.68 -25.07
N VAL A 474 1.30 2.94 -24.55
CA VAL A 474 2.55 2.62 -25.24
C VAL A 474 2.64 1.13 -25.49
N THR A 475 2.42 0.31 -24.46
CA THR A 475 2.48 -1.16 -24.56
C THR A 475 1.49 -1.68 -25.58
N ALA A 476 0.23 -1.21 -25.55
CA ALA A 476 -0.78 -1.62 -26.50
C ALA A 476 -0.46 -1.21 -27.95
N THR A 477 0.23 -0.09 -28.16
CA THR A 477 0.59 0.40 -29.50
C THR A 477 1.92 -0.16 -30.02
N GLN A 478 2.64 -0.99 -29.26
CA GLN A 478 3.89 -1.60 -29.73
C GLN A 478 3.65 -2.46 -30.97
N GLY A 479 4.49 -2.29 -31.99
CA GLY A 479 4.34 -3.01 -33.27
C GLY A 479 3.16 -2.54 -34.15
N SER A 480 2.37 -1.57 -33.69
CA SER A 480 1.32 -0.92 -34.48
C SER A 480 1.85 0.34 -35.20
N GLY A 481 1.20 0.74 -36.29
CA GLY A 481 1.43 2.05 -36.92
C GLY A 481 0.88 3.25 -36.13
N LEU A 482 0.29 3.01 -34.94
CA LEU A 482 -0.33 4.05 -34.11
C LEU A 482 0.63 4.70 -33.11
N HIS A 483 1.74 4.04 -32.78
CA HIS A 483 2.68 4.54 -31.77
C HIS A 483 3.21 5.94 -32.09
N SER A 484 3.67 6.17 -33.34
CA SER A 484 4.14 7.49 -33.78
C SER A 484 3.02 8.55 -33.69
N GLN A 485 1.79 8.22 -34.04
CA GLN A 485 0.65 9.14 -33.92
C GLN A 485 0.31 9.47 -32.45
N LEU A 486 0.40 8.48 -31.56
CA LEU A 486 0.24 8.68 -30.12
C LEU A 486 1.33 9.61 -29.56
N ASN A 487 2.58 9.41 -29.95
CA ASN A 487 3.67 10.30 -29.53
C ASN A 487 3.48 11.73 -30.08
N GLN A 488 3.13 11.87 -31.35
CA GLN A 488 2.81 13.17 -31.95
C GLN A 488 1.69 13.89 -31.17
N ARG A 489 0.64 13.18 -30.77
CA ARG A 489 -0.44 13.74 -29.94
C ARG A 489 0.07 14.22 -28.58
N ALA A 490 0.97 13.47 -27.94
CA ALA A 490 1.56 13.81 -26.65
C ALA A 490 2.47 15.05 -26.75
N VAL A 491 3.30 15.14 -27.79
CA VAL A 491 4.12 16.34 -28.07
C VAL A 491 3.22 17.55 -28.34
N GLN A 492 2.14 17.37 -29.11
CA GLN A 492 1.19 18.46 -29.36
C GLN A 492 0.55 18.97 -28.06
N SER A 493 0.11 18.07 -27.18
CA SER A 493 -0.37 18.46 -25.84
C SER A 493 0.69 19.25 -25.07
N ALA A 494 1.96 18.87 -25.12
CA ALA A 494 3.02 19.62 -24.44
C ALA A 494 3.21 21.03 -25.02
N LEU A 495 3.13 21.19 -26.34
CA LEU A 495 3.24 22.50 -26.99
C LEU A 495 2.04 23.40 -26.69
N ASP A 496 0.84 22.82 -26.65
CA ASP A 496 -0.38 23.53 -26.24
C ASP A 496 -0.24 24.07 -24.81
N SER A 497 0.23 23.24 -23.87
CA SER A 497 0.48 23.65 -22.47
C SER A 497 1.56 24.74 -22.35
N ILE A 498 2.62 24.67 -23.16
CA ILE A 498 3.64 25.73 -23.20
C ILE A 498 3.03 27.06 -23.68
N ASN A 499 2.16 27.02 -24.68
CA ASN A 499 1.49 28.21 -25.18
C ASN A 499 0.48 28.78 -24.17
N GLU A 500 -0.24 27.92 -23.45
CA GLU A 500 -1.10 28.32 -22.33
C GLU A 500 -0.32 29.08 -21.26
N LEU A 501 0.81 28.54 -20.79
CA LEU A 501 1.68 29.24 -19.83
C LEU A 501 2.19 30.58 -20.37
N LYS A 502 2.58 30.65 -21.65
CA LYS A 502 3.02 31.89 -22.29
C LYS A 502 1.90 32.94 -22.36
N ASN A 503 0.69 32.53 -22.69
CA ASN A 503 -0.48 33.41 -22.77
C ASN A 503 -0.81 34.01 -21.39
N GLU A 504 -0.56 33.27 -20.32
CA GLU A 504 -0.68 33.75 -18.94
C GLU A 504 0.55 34.54 -18.45
N ALA A 505 1.50 34.84 -19.33
CA ALA A 505 2.78 35.49 -19.01
C ALA A 505 3.60 34.74 -17.94
N LYS A 506 3.38 33.43 -17.79
CA LYS A 506 4.15 32.54 -16.91
C LYS A 506 5.35 31.98 -17.66
N GLN A 507 6.51 31.98 -17.02
CA GLN A 507 7.65 31.18 -17.49
C GLN A 507 7.58 29.80 -16.87
N GLY A 508 7.77 28.77 -17.68
CA GLY A 508 7.60 27.38 -17.27
C GLY A 508 8.25 26.38 -18.21
N LEU A 509 8.36 25.16 -17.71
CA LEU A 509 9.00 24.02 -18.36
C LEU A 509 8.03 22.84 -18.37
N ILE A 510 7.81 22.21 -19.52
CA ILE A 510 6.98 21.01 -19.64
C ILE A 510 7.88 19.80 -19.88
N PHE A 511 7.86 18.87 -18.93
CA PHE A 511 8.50 17.56 -19.01
C PHE A 511 7.52 16.57 -19.59
N LEU A 512 7.92 15.90 -20.67
CA LEU A 512 7.10 14.92 -21.37
C LEU A 512 7.83 13.56 -21.39
N PRO A 513 7.25 12.51 -20.76
CA PRO A 513 7.76 11.14 -20.87
C PRO A 513 7.78 10.67 -22.33
N GLN A 514 8.84 9.97 -22.70
CA GLN A 514 9.08 9.44 -24.04
C GLN A 514 9.64 8.01 -23.94
N THR A 515 9.57 7.27 -25.04
CA THR A 515 9.96 5.87 -25.11
C THR A 515 11.15 5.68 -26.05
N ILE A 516 11.77 4.50 -26.03
CA ILE A 516 12.89 4.21 -26.93
C ILE A 516 12.48 4.12 -28.41
N ASN A 517 11.22 3.76 -28.69
CA ASN A 517 10.70 3.62 -30.05
C ASN A 517 10.77 4.94 -30.82
N ASP A 518 10.67 6.07 -30.11
CA ASP A 518 10.76 7.43 -30.66
C ASP A 518 12.16 7.77 -31.21
N ILE A 519 13.19 7.04 -30.77
CA ILE A 519 14.59 7.28 -31.15
C ILE A 519 14.95 6.58 -32.46
N GLU A 520 14.09 5.69 -32.95
CA GLU A 520 14.37 4.87 -34.13
C GLU A 520 13.98 5.53 -35.45
N SER A 521 13.16 6.59 -35.43
CA SER A 521 12.66 7.26 -36.64
C SER A 521 13.14 8.71 -36.78
N GLU A 522 13.89 9.01 -37.85
CA GLU A 522 14.25 10.39 -38.21
C GLU A 522 13.01 11.24 -38.55
N SER A 523 11.91 10.61 -38.96
CA SER A 523 10.66 11.32 -39.33
C SER A 523 10.02 12.03 -38.15
N ASP A 524 10.14 11.48 -36.94
CA ASP A 524 9.52 12.08 -35.75
C ASP A 524 10.25 13.37 -35.34
N ALA A 525 11.58 13.43 -35.51
CA ALA A 525 12.35 14.64 -35.24
C ALA A 525 11.98 15.78 -36.20
N ASP A 526 11.80 15.46 -37.48
CA ASP A 526 11.36 16.43 -38.49
C ASP A 526 9.94 16.92 -38.21
N TRP A 527 9.04 16.02 -37.83
CA TRP A 527 7.70 16.38 -37.42
C TRP A 527 7.70 17.30 -36.19
N ILE A 528 8.48 17.01 -35.15
CA ILE A 528 8.61 17.86 -33.94
C ILE A 528 9.08 19.27 -34.34
N ARG A 529 10.01 19.38 -35.30
CA ARG A 529 10.48 20.67 -35.80
C ARG A 529 9.36 21.49 -36.44
N ASP A 530 8.52 20.85 -37.23
CA ASP A 530 7.40 21.50 -37.89
C ASP A 530 6.27 21.82 -36.91
N ALA A 531 6.05 20.98 -35.90
CA ALA A 531 5.14 21.25 -34.79
C ALA A 531 5.58 22.48 -33.98
N LEU A 532 6.87 22.61 -33.64
CA LEU A 532 7.39 23.80 -32.97
C LEU A 532 7.15 25.08 -33.80
N ARG A 533 7.36 25.01 -35.12
CA ARG A 533 7.12 26.13 -36.04
C ARG A 533 5.64 26.51 -36.10
N SER A 534 4.74 25.54 -36.22
CA SER A 534 3.29 25.80 -36.29
C SER A 534 2.76 26.41 -34.99
N HIS A 535 3.31 26.02 -33.84
CA HIS A 535 2.96 26.56 -32.53
C HIS A 535 3.68 27.89 -32.21
N HIS A 536 4.48 28.43 -33.14
CA HIS A 536 5.25 29.67 -32.97
C HIS A 536 6.10 29.67 -31.68
N THR A 537 6.63 28.49 -31.31
CA THR A 537 7.34 28.27 -30.05
C THR A 537 8.73 27.69 -30.32
N THR A 538 9.67 27.97 -29.41
CA THR A 538 11.00 27.36 -29.42
C THR A 538 11.00 26.15 -28.48
N GLY A 539 11.88 25.17 -28.74
CA GLY A 539 11.96 23.96 -27.93
C GLY A 539 12.46 24.20 -26.49
N THR A 540 12.84 25.42 -26.13
CA THR A 540 13.51 25.76 -24.85
C THR A 540 12.67 25.51 -23.60
N SER A 541 11.34 25.45 -23.75
CA SER A 541 10.41 25.12 -22.65
C SER A 541 9.96 23.66 -22.65
N LEU A 542 10.42 22.85 -23.61
CA LEU A 542 10.09 21.43 -23.74
C LEU A 542 11.28 20.57 -23.29
N ILE A 543 11.00 19.63 -22.39
CA ILE A 543 11.96 18.65 -21.90
C ILE A 543 11.42 17.26 -22.22
N LEU A 544 12.18 16.49 -22.97
CA LEU A 544 11.84 15.10 -23.27
C LEU A 544 12.55 14.18 -22.28
N GLU A 545 11.77 13.32 -21.63
CA GLU A 545 12.21 12.45 -20.55
C GLU A 545 12.28 10.99 -20.99
N TYR A 546 13.43 10.37 -20.80
CA TYR A 546 13.68 8.97 -21.16
C TYR A 546 14.16 8.17 -19.96
N ASN A 547 13.61 6.97 -19.78
CA ASN A 547 14.11 6.04 -18.78
C ASN A 547 15.52 5.56 -19.13
N LEU A 548 16.48 5.71 -18.20
CA LEU A 548 17.87 5.32 -18.45
C LEU A 548 18.03 3.81 -18.73
N SER A 549 17.27 2.95 -18.05
CA SER A 549 17.40 1.49 -18.22
C SER A 549 17.00 1.04 -19.63
N GLU A 550 15.92 1.62 -20.16
CA GLU A 550 15.41 1.38 -21.52
C GLU A 550 16.32 2.01 -22.58
N LEU A 551 16.94 3.15 -22.27
CA LEU A 551 17.85 3.84 -23.18
C LEU A 551 19.21 3.14 -23.33
N ALA A 552 19.67 2.45 -22.28
CA ALA A 552 21.04 1.92 -22.17
C ALA A 552 21.47 1.03 -23.36
N PRO A 553 20.63 0.13 -23.91
CA PRO A 553 21.02 -0.68 -25.07
C PRO A 553 21.17 0.15 -26.37
N HIS A 554 20.61 1.35 -26.44
CA HIS A 554 20.49 2.16 -27.67
C HIS A 554 21.28 3.49 -27.61
N ILE A 555 22.23 3.62 -26.68
CA ILE A 555 23.00 4.86 -26.39
C ILE A 555 23.61 5.55 -27.64
N LYS A 556 24.05 4.80 -28.65
CA LYS A 556 24.62 5.39 -29.89
C LYS A 556 23.56 6.12 -30.73
N LYS A 557 22.40 5.50 -30.94
CA LYS A 557 21.27 6.09 -31.66
C LYS A 557 20.72 7.29 -30.88
N ALA A 558 20.54 7.12 -29.57
CA ALA A 558 20.09 8.18 -28.66
C ALA A 558 20.95 9.45 -28.77
N LYS A 559 22.29 9.30 -28.84
CA LYS A 559 23.19 10.46 -29.01
C LYS A 559 22.91 11.25 -30.29
N GLN A 560 22.68 10.55 -31.40
CA GLN A 560 22.40 11.20 -32.70
C GLN A 560 21.06 11.93 -32.62
N TYR A 561 20.02 11.25 -32.15
CA TYR A 561 18.69 11.81 -31.98
C TYR A 561 18.66 13.01 -31.03
N PHE A 562 19.28 12.92 -29.85
CA PHE A 562 19.37 14.03 -28.90
C PHE A 562 20.14 15.23 -29.45
N SER A 563 21.10 15.01 -30.35
CA SER A 563 21.80 16.11 -31.02
C SER A 563 20.87 16.89 -31.96
N ILE A 564 19.92 16.21 -32.62
CA ILE A 564 18.89 16.81 -33.46
C ILE A 564 17.90 17.61 -32.60
N LEU A 565 17.37 17.01 -31.52
CA LEU A 565 16.45 17.68 -30.60
C LEU A 565 17.07 18.92 -29.96
N LYS A 566 18.34 18.83 -29.51
CA LYS A 566 19.06 19.98 -28.93
C LYS A 566 19.27 21.11 -29.93
N ALA A 567 19.42 20.82 -31.22
CA ALA A 567 19.51 21.87 -32.24
C ALA A 567 18.19 22.66 -32.36
N MET A 568 17.06 22.10 -31.90
CA MET A 568 15.75 22.78 -31.80
C MET A 568 15.56 23.51 -30.46
N GLY A 569 16.53 23.43 -29.55
CA GLY A 569 16.45 23.99 -28.20
C GLY A 569 15.77 23.08 -27.17
N ILE A 570 15.38 21.86 -27.55
CA ILE A 570 14.76 20.89 -26.64
C ILE A 570 15.81 20.36 -25.66
N SER A 571 15.46 20.32 -24.38
CA SER A 571 16.32 19.75 -23.34
C SER A 571 15.97 18.28 -23.09
N ILE A 572 16.95 17.53 -22.58
CA ILE A 572 16.80 16.10 -22.32
C ILE A 572 16.88 15.81 -20.82
N CYS A 573 15.93 15.00 -20.34
CA CYS A 573 15.91 14.45 -19.00
C CYS A 573 16.13 12.92 -19.04
N LEU A 574 16.94 12.39 -18.13
CA LEU A 574 17.02 10.95 -17.89
C LEU A 574 16.38 10.59 -16.55
N SER A 575 15.39 9.69 -16.56
CA SER A 575 14.71 9.20 -15.36
C SER A 575 15.30 7.89 -14.83
N GLU A 576 14.96 7.58 -13.58
CA GLU A 576 15.54 6.48 -12.80
C GLU A 576 17.07 6.49 -12.75
N PHE A 577 17.67 7.70 -12.65
CA PHE A 577 19.11 7.86 -12.71
C PHE A 577 19.80 7.39 -11.40
N PRO A 578 20.74 6.42 -11.46
CA PRO A 578 21.37 5.85 -10.27
C PRO A 578 22.66 6.58 -9.87
N ALA A 579 23.07 6.46 -8.60
CA ALA A 579 24.34 6.98 -8.08
C ALA A 579 25.57 6.12 -8.46
N LYS A 580 25.67 5.73 -9.75
CA LYS A 580 26.77 4.89 -10.26
C LYS A 580 27.73 5.71 -11.12
N LYS A 581 29.03 5.58 -10.89
CA LYS A 581 30.08 6.27 -11.65
C LYS A 581 29.99 6.03 -13.17
N ALA A 582 29.55 4.85 -13.60
CA ALA A 582 29.35 4.54 -15.02
C ALA A 582 28.20 5.33 -15.64
N ALA A 583 27.08 5.52 -14.92
CA ALA A 583 25.94 6.29 -15.40
C ALA A 583 26.31 7.77 -15.63
N PHE A 584 27.10 8.37 -14.72
CA PHE A 584 27.58 9.74 -14.89
C PHE A 584 28.46 9.97 -16.13
N LYS A 585 29.17 8.95 -16.62
CA LYS A 585 29.90 9.05 -17.90
C LYS A 585 28.96 9.23 -19.09
N LEU A 586 27.73 8.72 -18.99
CA LEU A 586 26.72 8.84 -20.04
C LEU A 586 26.19 10.28 -20.16
N LEU A 587 26.10 11.02 -19.06
CA LEU A 587 25.63 12.42 -19.08
C LEU A 587 26.48 13.28 -20.01
N GLN A 588 27.80 13.16 -19.93
CA GLN A 588 28.70 13.89 -20.82
C GLN A 588 28.59 13.40 -22.27
N TYR A 589 28.47 12.08 -22.47
CA TYR A 589 28.41 11.48 -23.79
C TYR A 589 27.13 11.86 -24.56
N LEU A 590 25.99 11.88 -23.86
CA LEU A 590 24.66 12.21 -24.37
C LEU A 590 24.33 13.71 -24.27
N LYS A 591 25.13 14.49 -23.54
CA LYS A 591 24.92 15.90 -23.22
C LYS A 591 23.61 16.17 -22.47
N VAL A 592 23.24 15.33 -21.52
CA VAL A 592 21.94 15.41 -20.81
C VAL A 592 21.85 16.67 -19.94
N ASP A 593 20.67 17.31 -19.90
CA ASP A 593 20.44 18.58 -19.19
C ASP A 593 19.86 18.36 -17.79
N TYR A 594 19.00 17.35 -17.63
CA TYR A 594 18.31 17.01 -16.38
C TYR A 594 18.45 15.52 -16.03
N ILE A 595 18.51 15.19 -14.75
CA ILE A 595 18.35 13.82 -14.25
C ILE A 595 17.27 13.77 -13.18
N LYS A 596 16.40 12.76 -13.26
CA LYS A 596 15.47 12.40 -12.17
C LYS A 596 16.05 11.23 -11.38
N THR A 597 16.17 11.41 -10.07
CA THR A 597 16.78 10.43 -9.17
C THR A 597 16.01 9.11 -9.16
N ALA A 598 16.72 7.98 -9.18
CA ALA A 598 16.12 6.68 -8.89
C ALA A 598 15.53 6.63 -7.47
N ARG A 599 14.39 5.96 -7.29
CA ARG A 599 13.64 5.95 -6.01
C ARG A 599 14.50 5.57 -4.79
N LYS A 600 15.41 4.62 -4.94
CA LYS A 600 16.34 4.17 -3.88
C LYS A 600 17.29 5.24 -3.36
N LEU A 601 17.48 6.35 -4.10
CA LEU A 601 18.39 7.42 -3.70
C LEU A 601 17.76 8.41 -2.71
N LEU A 602 16.44 8.35 -2.52
CA LEU A 602 15.72 9.26 -1.63
C LEU A 602 16.19 9.13 -0.17
N GLU A 603 16.49 7.90 0.25
CA GLU A 603 16.86 7.55 1.62
C GLU A 603 18.39 7.47 1.85
N THR A 604 19.21 7.81 0.85
CA THR A 604 20.67 7.65 0.96
C THR A 604 21.31 8.68 1.90
N GLU A 605 22.45 8.34 2.49
CA GLU A 605 23.23 9.22 3.35
C GLU A 605 23.72 10.49 2.65
N SER A 606 23.91 11.54 3.45
CA SER A 606 24.25 12.90 3.02
C SER A 606 25.51 12.97 2.14
N ASP A 607 26.52 12.15 2.42
CA ASP A 607 27.77 12.13 1.64
C ASP A 607 27.56 11.62 0.22
N VAL A 608 26.66 10.65 0.03
CA VAL A 608 26.31 10.14 -1.30
C VAL A 608 25.50 11.17 -2.06
N ILE A 609 24.56 11.86 -1.40
CA ILE A 609 23.79 12.95 -1.99
C ILE A 609 24.70 14.08 -2.44
N ASN A 610 25.59 14.54 -1.56
CA ASN A 610 26.61 15.53 -1.86
C ASN A 610 27.44 15.12 -3.09
N THR A 611 27.92 13.87 -3.11
CA THR A 611 28.72 13.37 -4.23
C THR A 611 27.92 13.33 -5.52
N TYR A 612 26.68 12.82 -5.46
CA TYR A 612 25.78 12.68 -6.59
C TYR A 612 25.45 14.02 -7.23
N VAL A 613 24.99 14.98 -6.43
CA VAL A 613 24.60 16.31 -6.91
C VAL A 613 25.81 17.06 -7.43
N ASN A 614 26.92 17.10 -6.68
CA ASN A 614 28.13 17.79 -7.14
C ASN A 614 28.68 17.19 -8.45
N GLN A 615 28.56 15.88 -8.64
CA GLN A 615 28.98 15.23 -9.88
C GLN A 615 28.06 15.60 -11.05
N ALA A 616 26.74 15.67 -10.84
CA ALA A 616 25.79 16.14 -11.85
C ALA A 616 26.05 17.61 -12.24
N HIS A 617 26.19 18.50 -11.24
CA HIS A 617 26.45 19.93 -11.45
C HIS A 617 27.78 20.20 -12.15
N ARG A 618 28.84 19.46 -11.83
CA ARG A 618 30.13 19.53 -12.58
C ARG A 618 29.97 19.23 -14.06
N LEU A 619 29.00 18.38 -14.41
CA LEU A 619 28.65 18.04 -15.79
C LEU A 619 27.59 18.98 -16.38
N LYS A 620 27.23 20.06 -15.67
CA LYS A 620 26.17 21.03 -16.02
C LYS A 620 24.79 20.41 -16.16
N CYS A 621 24.53 19.33 -15.42
CA CYS A 621 23.26 18.64 -15.39
C CYS A 621 22.51 18.97 -14.09
N LYS A 622 21.23 19.35 -14.20
CA LYS A 622 20.37 19.66 -13.07
C LYS A 622 19.73 18.41 -12.49
N VAL A 623 19.54 18.38 -11.18
CA VAL A 623 19.01 17.24 -10.43
C VAL A 623 17.57 17.51 -10.01
N ILE A 624 16.68 16.60 -10.40
CA ILE A 624 15.29 16.54 -9.97
C ILE A 624 15.16 15.35 -9.03
N VAL A 625 14.73 15.61 -7.80
CA VAL A 625 14.42 14.56 -6.83
C VAL A 625 12.98 14.15 -7.04
N ALA A 626 12.78 13.04 -7.74
CA ALA A 626 11.47 12.52 -8.11
C ALA A 626 10.96 11.49 -7.09
N ASN A 627 9.67 11.15 -7.15
CA ASN A 627 9.02 10.18 -6.25
C ASN A 627 9.01 10.60 -4.78
N VAL A 628 9.00 11.91 -4.49
CA VAL A 628 8.81 12.43 -3.14
C VAL A 628 7.35 12.24 -2.74
N SER A 629 7.02 11.05 -2.25
CA SER A 629 5.69 10.73 -1.72
C SER A 629 5.56 11.08 -0.23
N ASP A 630 6.68 11.11 0.50
CA ASP A 630 6.71 11.39 1.93
C ASP A 630 8.04 12.09 2.33
N PRO A 631 8.00 13.33 2.83
CA PRO A 631 9.19 14.13 3.15
C PRO A 631 9.98 13.59 4.35
N ARG A 632 9.44 12.63 5.12
CA ARG A 632 10.16 11.98 6.23
C ARG A 632 11.26 11.03 5.76
N TYR A 633 11.19 10.56 4.52
CA TYR A 633 12.09 9.57 3.92
C TYR A 633 13.03 10.18 2.89
N VAL A 634 12.89 11.48 2.64
CA VAL A 634 13.83 12.24 1.82
C VAL A 634 14.85 12.88 2.74
N ASN A 635 16.11 12.49 2.58
CA ASN A 635 17.20 13.14 3.31
C ASN A 635 17.21 14.65 3.03
N LEU A 636 17.23 15.49 4.08
CA LEU A 636 17.16 16.95 3.95
C LEU A 636 18.28 17.57 3.09
N HIS A 637 19.39 16.87 2.87
CA HIS A 637 20.43 17.36 1.96
C HIS A 637 19.92 17.51 0.52
N TRP A 638 18.91 16.75 0.12
CA TRP A 638 18.24 16.95 -1.17
C TRP A 638 17.60 18.33 -1.28
N THR A 639 17.00 18.86 -0.21
CA THR A 639 16.30 20.16 -0.23
C THR A 639 17.23 21.37 -0.21
N THR A 640 18.55 21.15 -0.13
CA THR A 640 19.55 22.21 -0.17
C THR A 640 20.46 22.12 -1.40
N LEU A 641 20.60 20.92 -1.98
CA LEU A 641 21.55 20.64 -3.05
C LEU A 641 20.87 20.39 -4.39
N ALA A 642 19.69 19.75 -4.40
CA ALA A 642 18.98 19.50 -5.65
C ALA A 642 18.48 20.79 -6.29
N ASP A 643 18.24 20.75 -7.60
CA ASP A 643 17.68 21.87 -8.33
C ASP A 643 16.15 21.88 -8.25
N PHE A 644 15.54 20.68 -8.31
CA PHE A 644 14.09 20.52 -8.28
C PHE A 644 13.64 19.35 -7.42
N LEU A 645 12.38 19.40 -6.98
CA LEU A 645 11.66 18.33 -6.30
C LEU A 645 10.37 18.01 -7.07
N GLN A 646 10.00 16.73 -7.10
CA GLN A 646 8.76 16.24 -7.72
C GLN A 646 8.19 15.06 -6.91
N GLY A 647 6.87 15.06 -6.70
CA GLY A 647 6.13 13.92 -6.16
C GLY A 647 4.79 14.33 -5.54
N ASP A 648 3.98 13.34 -5.18
CA ASP A 648 2.62 13.55 -4.66
C ASP A 648 2.57 14.38 -3.38
N PHE A 649 3.68 14.42 -2.62
CA PHE A 649 3.80 15.33 -1.48
C PHE A 649 3.70 16.81 -1.89
N ILE A 650 4.28 17.17 -3.04
CA ILE A 650 4.24 18.55 -3.55
C ILE A 650 2.84 18.82 -4.09
N SER A 651 2.40 17.95 -5.00
CA SER A 651 1.02 17.90 -5.46
C SER A 651 0.82 16.61 -6.25
N PRO A 652 -0.33 15.93 -6.11
CA PRO A 652 -0.73 14.93 -7.09
C PRO A 652 -0.94 15.58 -8.46
N ALA A 653 -0.99 14.77 -9.52
CA ALA A 653 -1.29 15.30 -10.85
C ALA A 653 -2.73 15.83 -10.93
N SER A 654 -2.92 17.01 -11.51
CA SER A 654 -4.21 17.68 -11.73
C SER A 654 -4.53 17.82 -13.21
N ASP A 655 -5.79 18.00 -13.58
CA ASP A 655 -6.19 18.24 -14.98
C ASP A 655 -6.00 19.69 -15.44
N ASP A 656 -5.46 20.56 -14.57
CA ASP A 656 -5.11 21.95 -14.87
C ASP A 656 -3.69 22.34 -14.41
N MET A 657 -3.23 23.52 -14.83
CA MET A 657 -1.92 24.12 -14.45
C MET A 657 -2.08 25.28 -13.44
N ASN A 658 -2.95 25.12 -12.43
CA ASN A 658 -3.23 26.18 -11.44
C ASN A 658 -2.37 26.13 -10.16
N PHE A 659 -1.41 25.20 -10.08
CA PHE A 659 -0.53 25.07 -8.92
C PHE A 659 0.24 26.38 -8.59
N ASN A 660 0.21 26.81 -7.33
CA ASN A 660 0.84 28.04 -6.87
C ASN A 660 2.31 27.83 -6.45
N PHE A 661 3.23 27.93 -7.41
CA PHE A 661 4.68 27.76 -7.16
C PHE A 661 5.28 28.80 -6.20
N SER A 662 4.73 30.01 -6.15
CA SER A 662 5.26 31.09 -5.28
C SER A 662 5.00 30.82 -3.80
N GLN A 663 3.86 30.21 -3.48
CA GLN A 663 3.51 29.80 -2.12
C GLN A 663 4.25 28.51 -1.71
N ALA A 664 4.50 27.61 -2.65
CA ALA A 664 5.20 26.34 -2.38
C ALA A 664 6.73 26.49 -2.24
N ALA A 665 7.32 27.57 -2.78
CA ALA A 665 8.76 27.84 -2.74
C ALA A 665 9.21 28.69 -1.53
N MET A 666 8.28 29.19 -0.72
CA MET A 666 8.52 29.84 0.59
C MET A 666 8.45 28.81 1.70
#